data_AF-A0A413IKG4-F1
#
_entry.id   AF-A0A413IKG4-F1
#
_cell.length_a   1.000
_cell.length_b   1.000
_cell.length_c   1.000
_cell.angle_alpha   90.00
_cell.angle_beta   90.00
_cell.angle_gamma   90.00
#
_symmetry.space_group_name_H-M   'P 1'
#
loop_
_entity.id
_entity.type
_entity.pdbx_description
1 polymer ?
#
loop_
_entity_poly.entity_id
_entity_poly.type
_entity_poly.pdbx_seq_one_letter_code
_entity_poly.pdbx_strand_id
1 'polypeptide(L)'
;MKINNLIYVLLFALVCFITGCEDDDSLFSGDENYITSFRLIEGEHVYAGCIVGDSLVLSIPESVSLENVEVEFTASENATLDPDPSTISNWEENRTFTVISYNRSQRIYKYMVVRTLVAQAGDVVLTTPEEVEDFASRGINKIEGNLVIGKFTGTVKEDTLTSIASLSSLKEVTGKVTINPTYGGVSLDGLQNLEKVGEFMMVTRSTQYGNAGIQNLREIDLSHLKKVGSDLIISADTLYSLNLSALESVGNNLQFEVWDVKNMDFGALKIVAGNLSFPGRHYYGGGNTYLPEQVEFPHLETIGNQLELKNPHRIKELLFPALISATTVSLEQTDVLEKIDFSQLREVVETLTLQWTHRVKEYDFSQLQSVGGLRVYYIADLEKINLHRLSRVGTGGFTIDVCNKLNDLDLAALTEVQGNFVLAAPADLNALKEVGGNFTFSANAESFDGLNSLTSVGGNFALSGTAKEMNGFKALTTIKGSMTLNNMNNVTCVNGFDVLTSIGSGLSISNMGKVEKILFLANLQGAQFAQCSFSQLPALQGLDVSGFSISKLTINDVGADFVLRGNSELNGEVTLSSSRGIRFDGIEKVQTLSVTGFTQKDPAVFNFAGLKQVDKLTVNLGYVTENAAALCFPDLEEVTGLLTLSEGSNGSFKQIEPVQLPVLRKVGALTYTGVIPVLELPALESVEGEFRVSTSYQNGPVRMLEEICVPNLKKVGGLVLTTSAYNTNSYNNLITDLSCFSALESAGYVNIQKQAALVSFEGLKKVINKLEGEDSWTVSENAYNPTFEQVKAGELVKQE
;
A
#
# COMPACT_ATOMS: atom_id res chain seq x y z
N MET A 1 6.33 -27.49 -24.95
CA MET A 1 6.67 -28.17 -26.22
C MET A 1 7.88 -29.08 -26.02
N LYS A 2 7.64 -30.38 -25.84
CA LYS A 2 8.45 -31.53 -26.27
C LYS A 2 7.70 -32.78 -25.79
N ILE A 3 6.81 -33.25 -26.65
CA ILE A 3 6.11 -34.53 -26.59
C ILE A 3 7.07 -35.59 -27.15
N ASN A 4 7.20 -36.72 -26.46
CA ASN A 4 7.76 -38.01 -26.93
C ASN A 4 7.63 -38.96 -25.71
N ASN A 5 6.99 -40.13 -25.72
CA ASN A 5 6.66 -41.07 -26.78
C ASN A 5 5.36 -41.79 -26.42
N LEU A 6 4.39 -41.75 -27.34
CA LEU A 6 3.30 -42.72 -27.43
C LEU A 6 3.69 -43.63 -28.61
N ILE A 7 4.01 -44.90 -28.38
CA ILE A 7 4.18 -45.87 -29.46
C ILE A 7 3.04 -46.89 -29.37
N TYR A 8 2.27 -46.88 -30.45
CA TYR A 8 1.16 -47.73 -30.81
C TYR A 8 1.54 -49.22 -30.80
N VAL A 9 0.72 -50.03 -30.13
CA VAL A 9 0.59 -51.47 -30.43
C VAL A 9 -0.31 -51.55 -31.67
N LEU A 10 0.26 -51.95 -32.80
CA LEU A 10 -0.46 -52.10 -34.06
C LEU A 10 -0.45 -53.59 -34.44
N LEU A 11 -1.66 -54.14 -34.58
CA LEU A 11 -1.98 -55.45 -35.16
C LEU A 11 -1.17 -55.71 -36.44
N PHE A 12 -0.57 -56.89 -36.57
CA PHE A 12 -0.23 -57.43 -37.88
C PHE A 12 -0.70 -58.87 -38.02
N ALA A 13 -1.67 -59.06 -38.91
CA ALA A 13 -2.08 -60.35 -39.45
C ALA A 13 -1.00 -60.85 -40.42
N LEU A 14 -0.61 -62.11 -40.24
CA LEU A 14 0.41 -62.79 -41.04
C LEU A 14 -0.23 -63.39 -42.31
N VAL A 15 0.25 -62.99 -43.50
CA VAL A 15 0.04 -63.73 -44.75
C VAL A 15 1.38 -64.30 -45.20
N CYS A 16 1.37 -65.61 -45.43
CA CYS A 16 2.49 -66.44 -45.86
C CYS A 16 3.10 -65.97 -47.19
N PHE A 17 4.44 -66.02 -47.29
CA PHE A 17 5.13 -66.36 -48.53
C PHE A 17 6.24 -67.37 -48.25
N ILE A 18 6.27 -68.39 -49.11
CA ILE A 18 7.19 -69.52 -49.13
C ILE A 18 8.33 -69.17 -50.08
N THR A 19 9.57 -69.38 -49.63
CA THR A 19 10.76 -69.75 -50.42
C THR A 19 11.63 -70.54 -49.43
N GLY A 20 12.07 -71.78 -49.62
CA GLY A 20 12.46 -72.52 -50.82
C GLY A 20 13.86 -73.07 -50.52
N CYS A 21 13.95 -74.39 -50.28
CA CYS A 21 15.04 -75.24 -49.80
C CYS A 21 16.48 -74.90 -50.24
N GLU A 22 17.44 -75.27 -49.38
CA GLU A 22 18.43 -76.30 -49.73
C GLU A 22 18.85 -77.11 -48.47
N ASP A 23 18.93 -78.42 -48.66
CA ASP A 23 19.22 -79.45 -47.65
C ASP A 23 20.71 -79.47 -47.26
N ASP A 24 21.00 -79.44 -45.96
CA ASP A 24 22.28 -79.90 -45.39
C ASP A 24 21.97 -80.82 -44.20
N ASP A 25 22.12 -82.12 -44.41
CA ASP A 25 21.97 -83.14 -43.38
C ASP A 25 23.18 -83.13 -42.44
N SER A 26 22.90 -82.75 -41.18
CA SER A 26 23.72 -82.84 -39.95
C SER A 26 24.81 -81.78 -39.71
N LEU A 27 24.38 -80.61 -39.26
CA LEU A 27 25.20 -79.68 -38.47
C LEU A 27 24.45 -79.22 -37.21
N PHE A 28 24.13 -80.15 -36.30
CA PHE A 28 23.71 -79.73 -34.96
C PHE A 28 24.95 -79.21 -34.20
N SER A 29 25.13 -77.88 -34.19
CA SER A 29 26.18 -77.17 -33.43
C SER A 29 25.93 -77.22 -31.91
N GLY A 30 24.66 -77.41 -31.51
CA GLY A 30 24.23 -77.46 -30.12
C GLY A 30 24.55 -76.18 -29.33
N ASP A 31 24.78 -75.04 -29.99
CA ASP A 31 25.08 -73.73 -29.38
C ASP A 31 23.83 -72.88 -29.14
N GLU A 32 22.67 -73.27 -29.67
CA GLU A 32 21.42 -72.55 -29.48
C GLU A 32 21.01 -72.49 -28.00
N ASN A 33 20.95 -71.28 -27.45
CA ASN A 33 20.64 -71.00 -26.05
C ASN A 33 19.60 -69.87 -25.90
N TYR A 34 18.51 -69.92 -26.66
CA TYR A 34 17.48 -68.88 -26.62
C TYR A 34 16.13 -69.38 -26.12
N ILE A 35 15.34 -68.47 -25.56
CA ILE A 35 13.94 -68.69 -25.21
C ILE A 35 13.09 -68.25 -26.39
N THR A 36 12.20 -69.11 -26.88
CA THR A 36 11.30 -68.83 -28.02
C THR A 36 9.95 -68.28 -27.56
N SER A 37 9.47 -68.70 -26.39
CA SER A 37 8.24 -68.19 -25.79
C SER A 37 8.21 -68.47 -24.30
N PHE A 38 7.51 -67.63 -23.55
CA PHE A 38 7.04 -67.97 -22.21
C PHE A 38 5.65 -67.40 -21.99
N ARG A 39 4.83 -68.06 -21.18
CA ARG A 39 3.48 -67.62 -20.85
C ARG A 39 3.08 -68.05 -19.46
N LEU A 40 2.28 -67.23 -18.80
CA LEU A 40 1.68 -67.55 -17.51
C LEU A 40 0.24 -68.03 -17.70
N ILE A 41 -0.15 -69.02 -16.92
CA ILE A 41 -1.48 -69.62 -16.92
C ILE A 41 -2.09 -69.45 -15.52
N GLU A 42 -3.17 -68.69 -15.44
CA GLU A 42 -3.96 -68.49 -14.21
C GLU A 42 -5.42 -68.89 -14.50
N GLY A 43 -5.81 -70.10 -14.07
CA GLY A 43 -7.12 -70.66 -14.38
C GLY A 43 -7.34 -70.80 -15.90
N GLU A 44 -8.36 -70.15 -16.44
CA GLU A 44 -8.64 -70.12 -17.89
C GLU A 44 -7.90 -69.00 -18.64
N HIS A 45 -7.22 -68.08 -17.94
CA HIS A 45 -6.52 -66.94 -18.55
C HIS A 45 -5.06 -67.29 -18.84
N VAL A 46 -4.61 -66.92 -20.04
CA VAL A 46 -3.24 -67.11 -20.50
C VAL A 46 -2.62 -65.75 -20.82
N TYR A 47 -1.54 -65.41 -20.12
CA TYR A 47 -0.79 -64.18 -20.31
C TYR A 47 0.51 -64.48 -21.05
N ALA A 48 0.56 -64.10 -22.33
CA ALA A 48 1.77 -64.27 -23.14
C ALA A 48 2.87 -63.30 -22.70
N GLY A 49 4.05 -63.83 -22.40
CA GLY A 49 5.24 -63.05 -22.11
C GLY A 49 5.87 -62.49 -23.39
N CYS A 50 6.46 -61.30 -23.30
CA CYS A 50 7.16 -60.64 -24.39
C CYS A 50 8.67 -60.84 -24.26
N ILE A 51 9.34 -61.23 -25.35
CA ILE A 51 10.80 -61.41 -25.39
C ILE A 51 11.40 -60.27 -26.21
N VAL A 52 12.17 -59.39 -25.56
CA VAL A 52 12.84 -58.25 -26.19
C VAL A 52 14.33 -58.33 -25.93
N GLY A 53 15.09 -58.82 -26.92
CA GLY A 53 16.51 -59.12 -26.75
C GLY A 53 16.73 -60.18 -25.66
N ASP A 54 17.49 -59.83 -24.62
CA ASP A 54 17.76 -60.67 -23.45
C ASP A 54 16.83 -60.36 -22.26
N SER A 55 15.67 -59.75 -22.51
CA SER A 55 14.66 -59.43 -21.49
C SER A 55 13.38 -60.21 -21.73
N LEU A 56 12.84 -60.80 -20.67
CA LEU A 56 11.55 -61.49 -20.61
C LEU A 56 10.60 -60.62 -19.80
N VAL A 57 9.63 -60.01 -20.48
CA VAL A 57 8.71 -59.04 -19.88
C VAL A 57 7.33 -59.65 -19.77
N LEU A 58 6.86 -59.85 -18.54
CA LEU A 58 5.50 -60.29 -18.27
C LEU A 58 4.63 -59.07 -17.93
N SER A 59 3.79 -58.64 -18.87
CA SER A 59 2.81 -57.58 -18.64
C SER A 59 1.51 -58.19 -18.14
N ILE A 60 1.10 -57.88 -16.91
CA ILE A 60 -0.04 -58.52 -16.27
C ILE A 60 -0.84 -57.55 -15.40
N PRO A 61 -2.19 -57.66 -15.36
CA PRO A 61 -3.01 -56.85 -14.46
C PRO A 61 -2.57 -56.96 -12.99
N GLU A 62 -2.71 -55.87 -12.25
CA GLU A 62 -2.35 -55.85 -10.83
C GLU A 62 -3.24 -56.75 -9.96
N SER A 63 -4.47 -57.01 -10.38
CA SER A 63 -5.41 -57.90 -9.68
C SER A 63 -5.02 -59.38 -9.72
N VAL A 64 -4.05 -59.77 -10.56
CA VAL A 64 -3.65 -61.16 -10.76
C VAL A 64 -2.52 -61.52 -9.79
N SER A 65 -2.71 -62.55 -8.97
CA SER A 65 -1.65 -63.06 -8.10
C SER A 65 -0.65 -63.86 -8.95
N LEU A 66 0.66 -63.65 -8.75
CA LEU A 66 1.71 -64.47 -9.36
C LEU A 66 2.27 -65.52 -8.41
N GLU A 67 1.57 -65.79 -7.30
CA GLU A 67 1.90 -66.87 -6.38
C GLU A 67 1.25 -68.19 -6.81
N ASN A 68 2.03 -69.25 -6.87
CA ASN A 68 1.64 -70.63 -7.22
C ASN A 68 0.94 -70.75 -8.58
N VAL A 69 1.25 -69.84 -9.51
CA VAL A 69 0.81 -69.84 -10.90
C VAL A 69 1.70 -70.73 -11.76
N GLU A 70 1.11 -71.34 -12.78
CA GLU A 70 1.86 -72.14 -13.75
C GLU A 70 2.45 -71.22 -14.82
N VAL A 71 3.76 -71.34 -15.06
CA VAL A 71 4.45 -70.58 -16.12
C VAL A 71 5.19 -71.55 -17.02
N GLU A 72 4.83 -71.53 -18.29
CA GLU A 72 5.43 -72.38 -19.31
C GLU A 72 6.53 -71.62 -20.04
N PHE A 73 7.68 -72.27 -20.20
CA PHE A 73 8.80 -71.79 -21.00
C PHE A 73 9.05 -72.73 -22.18
N THR A 74 9.41 -72.16 -23.32
CA THR A 74 9.92 -72.89 -24.48
C THR A 74 11.28 -72.32 -24.81
N ALA A 75 12.31 -73.16 -24.72
CA ALA A 75 13.69 -72.82 -25.06
C ALA A 75 14.15 -73.62 -26.28
N SER A 76 15.33 -73.28 -26.81
CA SER A 76 16.01 -74.04 -27.87
C SER A 76 16.13 -75.53 -27.52
N GLU A 77 16.12 -76.37 -28.54
CA GLU A 77 16.08 -77.82 -28.37
C GLU A 77 17.31 -78.31 -27.57
N ASN A 78 17.10 -79.20 -26.61
CA ASN A 78 18.14 -79.73 -25.70
C ASN A 78 18.82 -78.68 -24.79
N ALA A 79 18.29 -77.46 -24.69
CA ALA A 79 18.78 -76.47 -23.72
C ALA A 79 18.15 -76.67 -22.33
N THR A 80 18.92 -76.39 -21.27
CA THR A 80 18.43 -76.38 -19.89
C THR A 80 18.29 -74.95 -19.36
N LEU A 81 17.21 -74.67 -18.64
CA LEU A 81 16.97 -73.40 -17.96
C LEU A 81 17.38 -73.49 -16.49
N ASP A 82 18.17 -72.52 -16.02
CA ASP A 82 18.55 -72.37 -14.61
C ASP A 82 18.18 -70.97 -14.09
N PRO A 83 17.33 -70.84 -13.05
CA PRO A 83 16.61 -71.92 -12.37
C PRO A 83 15.54 -72.56 -13.26
N ASP A 84 15.17 -73.81 -12.97
CA ASP A 84 14.07 -74.51 -13.63
C ASP A 84 12.73 -73.79 -13.32
N PRO A 85 11.99 -73.29 -14.33
CA PRO A 85 10.71 -72.62 -14.13
C PRO A 85 9.71 -73.41 -13.28
N SER A 86 9.69 -74.74 -13.37
CA SER A 86 8.76 -75.59 -12.62
C SER A 86 9.01 -75.58 -11.10
N THR A 87 10.18 -75.12 -10.67
CA THR A 87 10.56 -75.05 -9.25
C THR A 87 10.22 -73.71 -8.59
N ILE A 88 9.69 -72.75 -9.36
CA ILE A 88 9.39 -71.39 -8.90
C ILE A 88 7.93 -71.29 -8.48
N SER A 89 7.69 -70.96 -7.22
CA SER A 89 6.34 -70.71 -6.67
C SER A 89 5.95 -69.23 -6.62
N ASN A 90 6.91 -68.31 -6.54
CA ASN A 90 6.66 -66.87 -6.54
C ASN A 90 7.19 -66.27 -7.83
N TRP A 91 6.31 -65.81 -8.72
CA TRP A 91 6.66 -65.18 -10.00
C TRP A 91 6.61 -63.65 -9.97
N GLU A 92 6.39 -63.04 -8.79
CA GLU A 92 6.39 -61.58 -8.58
C GLU A 92 7.79 -60.96 -8.72
N GLU A 93 8.81 -61.72 -8.31
CA GLU A 93 10.17 -61.19 -8.20
C GLU A 93 10.93 -61.24 -9.53
N ASN A 94 11.55 -60.11 -9.87
CA ASN A 94 12.53 -60.01 -10.94
C ASN A 94 13.65 -61.03 -10.73
N ARG A 95 14.02 -61.76 -11.78
CA ARG A 95 15.06 -62.79 -11.71
C ARG A 95 15.79 -62.97 -13.01
N THR A 96 16.80 -63.83 -13.00
CA THR A 96 17.57 -64.18 -14.20
C THR A 96 17.39 -65.65 -14.53
N PHE A 97 17.24 -65.95 -15.82
CA PHE A 97 17.26 -67.29 -16.36
C PHE A 97 18.50 -67.47 -17.23
N THR A 98 19.30 -68.47 -16.93
CA THR A 98 20.44 -68.88 -17.77
C THR A 98 19.98 -70.04 -18.64
N VAL A 99 19.98 -69.82 -19.96
CA VAL A 99 19.78 -70.88 -20.95
C VAL A 99 21.14 -71.47 -21.26
N ILE A 100 21.31 -72.76 -20.99
CA ILE A 100 22.54 -73.50 -21.25
C ILE A 100 22.25 -74.44 -22.42
N SER A 101 22.89 -74.20 -23.57
CA SER A 101 22.75 -75.06 -24.75
C SER A 101 23.39 -76.43 -24.54
N TYR A 102 23.13 -77.36 -25.47
CA TYR A 102 23.74 -78.70 -25.48
C TYR A 102 25.28 -78.68 -25.40
N ASN A 103 25.94 -77.72 -26.07
CA ASN A 103 27.40 -77.56 -26.06
C ASN A 103 27.95 -76.70 -24.91
N ARG A 104 27.10 -76.39 -23.92
CA ARG A 104 27.40 -75.56 -22.74
C ARG A 104 27.59 -74.07 -23.00
N SER A 105 27.22 -73.56 -24.18
CA SER A 105 27.13 -72.12 -24.41
C SER A 105 25.98 -71.54 -23.60
N GLN A 106 26.21 -70.39 -22.96
CA GLN A 106 25.23 -69.79 -22.04
C GLN A 106 24.72 -68.46 -22.56
N ARG A 107 23.44 -68.20 -22.34
CA ARG A 107 22.81 -66.90 -22.54
C ARG A 107 21.93 -66.59 -21.35
N ILE A 108 22.02 -65.35 -20.87
CA ILE A 108 21.33 -64.91 -19.66
C ILE A 108 20.18 -64.00 -20.07
N TYR A 109 18.98 -64.34 -19.60
CA TYR A 109 17.77 -63.56 -19.76
C TYR A 109 17.36 -62.93 -18.43
N LYS A 110 16.89 -61.67 -18.47
CA LYS A 110 16.33 -60.97 -17.30
C LYS A 110 14.81 -61.01 -17.36
N TYR A 111 14.19 -61.67 -16.39
CA TYR A 111 12.75 -61.68 -16.18
C TYR A 111 12.33 -60.47 -15.35
N MET A 112 11.31 -59.76 -15.87
CA MET A 112 10.73 -58.59 -15.25
C MET A 112 9.20 -58.65 -15.34
N VAL A 113 8.53 -58.33 -14.24
CA VAL A 113 7.08 -58.17 -14.19
C VAL A 113 6.73 -56.70 -14.37
N VAL A 114 5.81 -56.42 -15.29
CA VAL A 114 5.23 -55.08 -15.48
C VAL A 114 3.76 -55.16 -15.12
N ARG A 115 3.39 -54.57 -13.97
CA ARG A 115 1.99 -54.48 -13.55
C ARG A 115 1.23 -53.45 -14.39
N THR A 116 0.08 -53.86 -14.93
CA THR A 116 -0.80 -53.00 -15.71
C THR A 116 -2.05 -52.66 -14.91
N LEU A 117 -2.49 -51.40 -14.96
CA LEU A 117 -3.74 -50.96 -14.34
C LEU A 117 -4.92 -51.42 -15.22
N VAL A 118 -5.94 -52.00 -14.60
CA VAL A 118 -7.21 -52.23 -15.29
C VAL A 118 -7.95 -50.89 -15.38
N ALA A 119 -8.14 -50.40 -16.61
CA ALA A 119 -8.73 -49.09 -16.87
C ALA A 119 -10.20 -49.19 -17.32
N GLN A 120 -11.03 -48.27 -16.86
CA GLN A 120 -12.36 -48.00 -17.38
C GLN A 120 -12.40 -46.62 -18.04
N ALA A 121 -12.92 -46.54 -19.26
CA ALA A 121 -13.25 -45.28 -19.91
C ALA A 121 -14.63 -44.74 -19.46
N GLY A 122 -14.72 -43.41 -19.34
CA GLY A 122 -15.96 -42.71 -19.02
C GLY A 122 -16.14 -42.43 -17.52
N ASP A 123 -17.14 -41.60 -17.21
CA ASP A 123 -17.42 -41.13 -15.86
C ASP A 123 -18.07 -42.22 -14.99
N VAL A 124 -17.72 -42.23 -13.72
CA VAL A 124 -18.23 -43.14 -12.68
C VAL A 124 -18.97 -42.30 -11.63
N VAL A 125 -20.21 -42.67 -11.34
CA VAL A 125 -21.06 -42.01 -10.35
C VAL A 125 -21.51 -43.06 -9.33
N LEU A 126 -21.11 -42.87 -8.07
CA LEU A 126 -21.37 -43.78 -6.95
C LEU A 126 -22.19 -43.04 -5.90
N THR A 127 -23.46 -43.36 -5.80
CA THR A 127 -24.44 -42.71 -4.92
C THR A 127 -25.12 -43.66 -3.95
N THR A 128 -24.94 -44.97 -4.10
CA THR A 128 -25.41 -45.99 -3.15
C THR A 128 -24.33 -47.03 -2.86
N PRO A 129 -24.39 -47.75 -1.73
CA PRO A 129 -23.46 -48.84 -1.42
C PRO A 129 -23.42 -49.94 -2.50
N GLU A 130 -24.56 -50.25 -3.13
CA GLU A 130 -24.64 -51.27 -4.18
C GLU A 130 -23.84 -50.86 -5.43
N GLU A 131 -23.86 -49.57 -5.80
CA GLU A 131 -23.06 -49.05 -6.92
C GLU A 131 -21.55 -49.13 -6.63
N VAL A 132 -21.15 -48.93 -5.36
CA VAL A 132 -19.75 -49.07 -4.93
C VAL A 132 -19.29 -50.51 -5.03
N GLU A 133 -20.08 -51.47 -4.55
CA GLU A 133 -19.74 -52.90 -4.62
C GLU A 133 -19.70 -53.42 -6.06
N ASP A 134 -20.65 -52.98 -6.92
CA ASP A 134 -20.64 -53.32 -8.35
C ASP A 134 -19.36 -52.80 -9.03
N PHE A 135 -18.97 -51.55 -8.76
CA PHE A 135 -17.73 -51.00 -9.27
C PHE A 135 -16.50 -51.75 -8.74
N ALA A 136 -16.45 -52.04 -7.44
CA ALA A 136 -15.33 -52.74 -6.81
C ALA A 136 -15.14 -54.15 -7.37
N SER A 137 -16.23 -54.88 -7.64
CA SER A 137 -16.21 -56.24 -8.19
C SER A 137 -15.53 -56.34 -9.57
N ARG A 138 -15.43 -55.21 -10.29
CA ARG A 138 -14.83 -55.13 -11.63
C ARG A 138 -13.30 -54.99 -11.61
N GLY A 139 -12.70 -54.84 -10.42
CA GLY A 139 -11.24 -54.79 -10.27
C GLY A 139 -10.57 -53.61 -10.97
N ILE A 140 -11.29 -52.50 -11.19
CA ILE A 140 -10.79 -51.31 -11.88
C ILE A 140 -9.78 -50.58 -11.01
N ASN A 141 -8.56 -50.35 -11.53
CA ASN A 141 -7.53 -49.57 -10.84
C ASN A 141 -7.42 -48.14 -11.39
N LYS A 142 -7.95 -47.89 -12.60
CA LYS A 142 -7.87 -46.59 -13.27
C LYS A 142 -9.19 -46.17 -13.89
N ILE A 143 -9.62 -44.94 -13.64
CA ILE A 143 -10.76 -44.30 -14.30
C ILE A 143 -10.24 -43.25 -15.29
N GLU A 144 -10.53 -43.45 -16.57
CA GLU A 144 -10.30 -42.49 -17.66
C GLU A 144 -11.52 -41.58 -17.83
N GLY A 145 -11.78 -40.78 -16.81
CA GLY A 145 -12.99 -39.98 -16.65
C GLY A 145 -13.07 -39.38 -15.25
N ASN A 146 -14.26 -38.94 -14.86
CA ASN A 146 -14.55 -38.40 -13.54
C ASN A 146 -15.05 -39.48 -12.58
N LEU A 147 -14.82 -39.30 -11.28
CA LEU A 147 -15.43 -40.09 -10.22
C LEU A 147 -16.27 -39.16 -9.34
N VAL A 148 -17.55 -39.47 -9.17
CA VAL A 148 -18.47 -38.72 -8.32
C VAL A 148 -18.94 -39.62 -7.19
N ILE A 149 -18.74 -39.21 -5.94
CA ILE A 149 -19.16 -39.93 -4.74
C ILE A 149 -20.24 -39.10 -4.02
N GLY A 150 -21.39 -39.73 -3.77
CA GLY A 150 -22.58 -39.08 -3.21
C GLY A 150 -23.33 -38.20 -4.22
N LYS A 151 -24.43 -37.59 -3.78
CA LYS A 151 -25.34 -36.76 -4.58
C LYS A 151 -25.17 -35.28 -4.27
N PHE A 152 -25.33 -34.43 -5.27
CA PHE A 152 -25.25 -32.97 -5.08
C PHE A 152 -26.39 -32.42 -4.20
N THR A 153 -27.58 -33.02 -4.28
CA THR A 153 -28.78 -32.62 -3.50
C THR A 153 -29.38 -33.78 -2.73
N GLY A 154 -29.88 -33.52 -1.53
CA GLY A 154 -30.48 -34.48 -0.59
C GLY A 154 -30.10 -34.13 0.85
N THR A 155 -30.68 -34.79 1.85
CA THR A 155 -30.15 -34.70 3.24
C THR A 155 -29.20 -35.86 3.52
N VAL A 156 -28.17 -35.65 4.36
CA VAL A 156 -27.27 -36.74 4.84
C VAL A 156 -28.05 -37.84 5.56
N LYS A 157 -29.27 -37.55 6.04
CA LYS A 157 -30.19 -38.55 6.64
C LYS A 157 -30.88 -39.45 5.61
N GLU A 158 -30.92 -39.04 4.34
CA GLU A 158 -31.54 -39.76 3.23
C GLU A 158 -30.52 -40.47 2.33
N ASP A 159 -29.23 -40.15 2.48
CA ASP A 159 -28.16 -40.83 1.75
C ASP A 159 -27.67 -42.05 2.53
N THR A 160 -27.60 -43.20 1.86
CA THR A 160 -27.15 -44.48 2.44
C THR A 160 -25.64 -44.68 2.27
N LEU A 161 -24.96 -43.85 1.46
CA LEU A 161 -23.54 -43.99 1.17
C LEU A 161 -22.69 -43.43 2.32
N THR A 162 -22.27 -44.33 3.21
CA THR A 162 -21.48 -44.02 4.42
C THR A 162 -20.07 -44.62 4.40
N SER A 163 -19.75 -45.45 3.41
CA SER A 163 -18.46 -46.09 3.25
C SER A 163 -18.15 -46.28 1.77
N ILE A 164 -16.87 -46.13 1.42
CA ILE A 164 -16.32 -46.41 0.09
C ILE A 164 -15.10 -47.35 0.17
N ALA A 165 -14.94 -48.09 1.27
CA ALA A 165 -13.75 -48.90 1.55
C ALA A 165 -13.39 -49.90 0.44
N SER A 166 -14.40 -50.42 -0.26
CA SER A 166 -14.25 -51.37 -1.37
C SER A 166 -13.55 -50.75 -2.60
N LEU A 167 -13.39 -49.42 -2.66
CA LEU A 167 -12.63 -48.73 -3.71
C LEU A 167 -11.11 -48.82 -3.56
N SER A 168 -10.60 -49.54 -2.55
CA SER A 168 -9.16 -49.62 -2.23
C SER A 168 -8.24 -50.09 -3.37
N SER A 169 -8.76 -50.70 -4.44
CA SER A 169 -7.98 -51.06 -5.63
C SER A 169 -7.72 -49.89 -6.59
N LEU A 170 -8.43 -48.76 -6.42
CA LEU A 170 -8.34 -47.58 -7.28
C LEU A 170 -7.05 -46.79 -7.00
N LYS A 171 -6.29 -46.53 -8.07
CA LYS A 171 -4.99 -45.85 -8.02
C LYS A 171 -4.93 -44.58 -8.85
N GLU A 172 -5.72 -44.46 -9.91
CA GLU A 172 -5.66 -43.31 -10.80
C GLU A 172 -7.06 -42.87 -11.27
N VAL A 173 -7.35 -41.57 -11.19
CA VAL A 173 -8.50 -40.96 -11.85
C VAL A 173 -7.99 -39.83 -12.73
N THR A 174 -8.07 -39.97 -14.05
CA THR A 174 -7.48 -38.98 -14.97
C THR A 174 -8.25 -37.65 -14.95
N GLY A 175 -9.55 -37.70 -14.67
CA GLY A 175 -10.42 -36.54 -14.54
C GLY A 175 -10.57 -36.10 -13.08
N LYS A 176 -11.78 -35.65 -12.74
CA LYS A 176 -12.10 -35.07 -11.44
C LYS A 176 -12.69 -36.10 -10.48
N VAL A 177 -12.15 -36.17 -9.26
CA VAL A 177 -12.81 -36.81 -8.11
C VAL A 177 -13.65 -35.76 -7.39
N THR A 178 -14.95 -35.98 -7.33
CA THR A 178 -15.92 -35.10 -6.65
C THR A 178 -16.52 -35.82 -5.45
N ILE A 179 -16.35 -35.26 -4.26
CA ILE A 179 -17.09 -35.69 -3.06
C ILE A 179 -18.24 -34.72 -2.85
N ASN A 180 -19.46 -35.21 -3.01
CA ASN A 180 -20.67 -34.40 -2.89
C ASN A 180 -21.15 -34.28 -1.43
N PRO A 181 -21.98 -33.25 -1.11
CA PRO A 181 -22.39 -32.94 0.26
C PRO A 181 -23.16 -34.04 0.99
N THR A 182 -23.83 -34.93 0.25
CA THR A 182 -24.64 -35.99 0.87
C THR A 182 -23.83 -37.19 1.34
N TYR A 183 -22.53 -37.29 1.00
CA TYR A 183 -21.69 -38.38 1.50
C TYR A 183 -21.71 -38.42 3.03
N GLY A 184 -22.19 -39.52 3.59
CA GLY A 184 -22.47 -39.66 5.02
C GLY A 184 -21.33 -40.26 5.83
N GLY A 185 -20.22 -40.65 5.18
CA GLY A 185 -19.10 -41.31 5.81
C GLY A 185 -18.27 -40.42 6.74
N VAL A 186 -17.58 -41.06 7.68
CA VAL A 186 -16.67 -40.39 8.63
C VAL A 186 -15.23 -40.31 8.11
N SER A 187 -14.89 -41.13 7.11
CA SER A 187 -13.59 -41.13 6.43
C SER A 187 -13.74 -41.31 4.92
N LEU A 188 -12.66 -41.12 4.17
CA LEU A 188 -12.54 -41.50 2.75
C LEU A 188 -11.78 -42.82 2.57
N ASP A 189 -11.82 -43.69 3.57
CA ASP A 189 -11.24 -45.04 3.49
C ASP A 189 -11.84 -45.76 2.29
N GLY A 190 -10.97 -46.24 1.41
CA GLY A 190 -11.27 -46.63 0.04
C GLY A 190 -10.41 -45.89 -0.99
N LEU A 191 -10.02 -44.63 -0.71
CA LEU A 191 -9.20 -43.82 -1.62
C LEU A 191 -7.73 -43.72 -1.22
N GLN A 192 -7.31 -44.39 -0.15
CA GLN A 192 -5.94 -44.30 0.41
C GLN A 192 -4.83 -44.73 -0.56
N ASN A 193 -5.15 -45.59 -1.52
CA ASN A 193 -4.22 -46.10 -2.54
C ASN A 193 -4.22 -45.26 -3.82
N LEU A 194 -5.00 -44.18 -3.87
CA LEU A 194 -5.03 -43.27 -5.01
C LEU A 194 -3.67 -42.58 -5.12
N GLU A 195 -2.96 -42.80 -6.23
CA GLU A 195 -1.63 -42.23 -6.49
C GLU A 195 -1.70 -40.94 -7.31
N LYS A 196 -2.67 -40.84 -8.23
CA LYS A 196 -2.80 -39.71 -9.16
C LYS A 196 -4.25 -39.35 -9.41
N VAL A 197 -4.52 -38.05 -9.44
CA VAL A 197 -5.83 -37.50 -9.80
C VAL A 197 -5.69 -36.29 -10.72
N GLY A 198 -6.62 -36.11 -11.66
CA GLY A 198 -6.70 -34.90 -12.48
C GLY A 198 -7.06 -33.68 -11.63
N GLU A 199 -8.19 -33.72 -10.94
CA GLU A 199 -8.65 -32.71 -9.98
C GLU A 199 -9.32 -33.41 -8.80
N PHE A 200 -9.14 -32.92 -7.58
CA PHE A 200 -9.85 -33.43 -6.42
C PHE A 200 -10.64 -32.29 -5.78
N MET A 201 -11.96 -32.42 -5.77
CA MET A 201 -12.86 -31.41 -5.23
C MET A 201 -13.85 -32.03 -4.26
N MET A 202 -13.82 -31.55 -3.04
CA MET A 202 -14.95 -31.66 -2.13
C MET A 202 -15.88 -30.50 -2.40
N VAL A 203 -17.15 -30.79 -2.68
CA VAL A 203 -18.11 -29.74 -3.03
C VAL A 203 -18.22 -28.73 -1.89
N THR A 204 -17.86 -27.50 -2.22
CA THR A 204 -17.90 -26.36 -1.32
C THR A 204 -19.35 -25.89 -1.16
N ARG A 205 -19.64 -25.23 -0.04
CA ARG A 205 -20.94 -24.57 0.12
C ARG A 205 -21.05 -23.41 -0.88
N SER A 206 -22.21 -23.25 -1.50
CA SER A 206 -22.41 -22.18 -2.49
C SER A 206 -22.45 -20.78 -1.88
N THR A 207 -22.77 -20.63 -0.59
CA THR A 207 -22.80 -19.33 0.12
C THR A 207 -22.47 -19.49 1.63
N GLN A 208 -22.19 -18.36 2.30
CA GLN A 208 -21.97 -18.28 3.77
C GLN A 208 -23.10 -18.91 4.61
N TYR A 209 -24.33 -18.87 4.11
CA TYR A 209 -25.53 -19.41 4.75
C TYR A 209 -26.11 -20.62 4.02
N GLY A 210 -25.39 -21.14 3.01
CA GLY A 210 -25.76 -22.35 2.28
C GLY A 210 -25.70 -23.56 3.19
N ASN A 211 -26.31 -24.66 2.75
CA ASN A 211 -26.25 -25.93 3.48
C ASN A 211 -24.79 -26.27 3.80
N ALA A 212 -24.53 -26.64 5.07
CA ALA A 212 -23.23 -27.17 5.46
C ALA A 212 -22.93 -28.35 4.53
N GLY A 213 -21.79 -28.30 3.82
CA GLY A 213 -21.40 -29.25 2.78
C GLY A 213 -21.28 -30.67 3.33
N ILE A 214 -20.09 -31.26 3.31
CA ILE A 214 -19.87 -32.59 3.88
C ILE A 214 -19.92 -32.49 5.41
N GLN A 215 -20.86 -33.20 6.06
CA GLN A 215 -21.18 -32.97 7.48
C GLN A 215 -20.53 -33.98 8.45
N ASN A 216 -20.24 -35.20 8.03
CA ASN A 216 -19.79 -36.26 8.94
C ASN A 216 -18.28 -36.57 8.86
N LEU A 217 -17.60 -36.11 7.82
CA LEU A 217 -16.22 -36.47 7.52
C LEU A 217 -15.25 -35.91 8.57
N ARG A 218 -14.54 -36.80 9.26
CA ARG A 218 -13.54 -36.49 10.28
C ARG A 218 -12.12 -36.71 9.78
N GLU A 219 -11.90 -37.68 8.91
CA GLU A 219 -10.55 -38.12 8.53
C GLU A 219 -10.43 -38.26 7.00
N ILE A 220 -9.33 -37.76 6.46
CA ILE A 220 -8.94 -37.97 5.06
C ILE A 220 -7.54 -38.54 5.08
N ASP A 221 -7.40 -39.81 4.68
CA ASP A 221 -6.12 -40.46 4.44
C ASP A 221 -5.92 -40.67 2.93
N LEU A 222 -5.06 -39.84 2.34
CA LEU A 222 -4.59 -39.95 0.97
C LEU A 222 -3.06 -40.09 0.96
N SER A 223 -2.55 -40.92 1.87
CA SER A 223 -1.12 -41.17 2.08
C SER A 223 -0.34 -41.71 0.88
N HIS A 224 -0.99 -42.24 -0.15
CA HIS A 224 -0.31 -42.65 -1.40
C HIS A 224 -0.49 -41.65 -2.55
N LEU A 225 -1.26 -40.58 -2.36
CA LEU A 225 -1.51 -39.59 -3.41
C LEU A 225 -0.25 -38.79 -3.67
N LYS A 226 0.35 -38.99 -4.85
CA LYS A 226 1.59 -38.33 -5.27
C LYS A 226 1.35 -37.07 -6.07
N LYS A 227 0.27 -37.01 -6.85
CA LYS A 227 0.05 -35.91 -7.80
C LYS A 227 -1.43 -35.56 -8.00
N VAL A 228 -1.70 -34.26 -7.98
CA VAL A 228 -2.95 -33.66 -8.46
C VAL A 228 -2.67 -32.81 -9.69
N GLY A 229 -3.32 -33.08 -10.81
CA GLY A 229 -3.07 -32.42 -12.10
C GLY A 229 -3.55 -30.97 -12.20
N SER A 230 -4.56 -30.61 -11.40
CA SER A 230 -5.22 -29.30 -11.36
C SER A 230 -5.43 -28.89 -9.88
N ASP A 231 -6.66 -28.58 -9.46
CA ASP A 231 -7.00 -28.15 -8.10
C ASP A 231 -7.15 -29.34 -7.13
N LEU A 232 -6.68 -29.13 -5.90
CA LEU A 232 -6.95 -29.94 -4.71
C LEU A 232 -7.71 -29.06 -3.72
N ILE A 233 -9.05 -29.24 -3.66
CA ILE A 233 -9.95 -28.48 -2.81
C ILE A 233 -10.50 -29.40 -1.73
N ILE A 234 -10.04 -29.19 -0.49
CA ILE A 234 -10.51 -29.90 0.70
C ILE A 234 -11.51 -29.01 1.42
N SER A 235 -12.76 -29.48 1.54
CA SER A 235 -13.88 -28.72 2.09
C SER A 235 -14.75 -29.56 3.00
N ALA A 236 -14.51 -29.48 4.32
CA ALA A 236 -15.33 -30.12 5.33
C ALA A 236 -15.17 -29.42 6.69
N ASP A 237 -16.29 -28.90 7.23
CA ASP A 237 -16.33 -28.21 8.53
C ASP A 237 -15.98 -29.16 9.70
N THR A 238 -16.19 -30.46 9.52
CA THR A 238 -15.98 -31.48 10.56
C THR A 238 -14.62 -32.18 10.50
N LEU A 239 -13.79 -31.87 9.49
CA LEU A 239 -12.49 -32.49 9.28
C LEU A 239 -11.58 -32.25 10.47
N TYR A 240 -11.02 -33.34 11.00
CA TYR A 240 -10.13 -33.36 12.17
C TYR A 240 -8.69 -33.69 11.78
N SER A 241 -8.49 -34.61 10.82
CA SER A 241 -7.19 -35.09 10.39
C SER A 241 -7.10 -35.18 8.86
N LEU A 242 -5.99 -34.69 8.29
CA LEU A 242 -5.67 -34.77 6.87
C LEU A 242 -4.26 -35.32 6.66
N ASN A 243 -4.14 -36.44 5.95
CA ASN A 243 -2.86 -37.04 5.58
C ASN A 243 -2.64 -36.97 4.06
N LEU A 244 -1.67 -36.15 3.64
CA LEU A 244 -1.19 -36.02 2.26
C LEU A 244 0.34 -36.24 2.22
N SER A 245 0.86 -37.14 3.06
CA SER A 245 2.30 -37.35 3.27
C SER A 245 3.11 -37.68 2.01
N ALA A 246 2.51 -38.33 0.99
CA ALA A 246 3.18 -38.62 -0.28
C ALA A 246 2.92 -37.60 -1.39
N LEU A 247 2.12 -36.55 -1.15
CA LEU A 247 1.75 -35.59 -2.20
C LEU A 247 2.96 -34.77 -2.58
N GLU A 248 3.43 -34.91 -3.82
CA GLU A 248 4.61 -34.22 -4.33
C GLU A 248 4.25 -32.90 -5.05
N SER A 249 3.11 -32.86 -5.74
CA SER A 249 2.73 -31.70 -6.56
C SER A 249 1.23 -31.51 -6.76
N VAL A 250 0.82 -30.23 -6.80
CA VAL A 250 -0.52 -29.76 -7.19
C VAL A 250 -0.37 -28.84 -8.41
N GLY A 251 -1.07 -29.18 -9.50
CA GLY A 251 -0.93 -28.49 -10.80
C GLY A 251 -1.65 -27.15 -10.90
N ASN A 252 -2.52 -26.81 -9.95
CA ASN A 252 -3.14 -25.49 -9.79
C ASN A 252 -3.27 -25.13 -8.30
N ASN A 253 -4.48 -24.99 -7.76
CA ASN A 253 -4.68 -24.50 -6.38
C ASN A 253 -4.74 -25.64 -5.35
N LEU A 254 -4.09 -25.44 -4.20
CA LEU A 254 -4.25 -26.20 -2.98
C LEU A 254 -5.05 -25.37 -1.98
N GLN A 255 -6.31 -25.73 -1.75
CA GLN A 255 -7.27 -24.92 -0.98
C GLN A 255 -7.89 -25.70 0.18
N PHE A 256 -7.92 -25.08 1.36
CA PHE A 256 -8.50 -25.64 2.57
C PHE A 256 -9.68 -24.81 3.08
N GLU A 257 -10.89 -25.26 2.80
CA GLU A 257 -12.15 -24.74 3.35
C GLU A 257 -12.58 -25.57 4.57
N VAL A 258 -11.89 -25.35 5.69
CA VAL A 258 -12.07 -26.13 6.91
C VAL A 258 -12.31 -25.22 8.12
N TRP A 259 -12.93 -25.75 9.18
CA TRP A 259 -13.18 -25.00 10.40
C TRP A 259 -12.16 -25.28 11.49
N ASP A 260 -11.97 -26.55 11.90
CA ASP A 260 -11.10 -26.91 13.02
C ASP A 260 -10.37 -28.24 12.78
N VAL A 261 -9.17 -28.15 12.20
CA VAL A 261 -8.30 -29.29 11.89
C VAL A 261 -7.21 -29.38 12.95
N LYS A 262 -6.92 -30.60 13.44
CA LYS A 262 -5.89 -30.85 14.45
C LYS A 262 -4.59 -31.36 13.88
N ASN A 263 -4.64 -32.10 12.77
CA ASN A 263 -3.45 -32.69 12.14
C ASN A 263 -3.51 -32.51 10.62
N MET A 264 -2.41 -32.09 10.02
CA MET A 264 -2.22 -31.96 8.58
C MET A 264 -0.80 -32.42 8.24
N ASP A 265 -0.64 -33.29 7.25
CA ASP A 265 0.67 -33.80 6.81
C ASP A 265 0.89 -33.52 5.32
N PHE A 266 2.00 -32.82 5.02
CA PHE A 266 2.46 -32.45 3.67
C PHE A 266 3.90 -32.90 3.41
N GLY A 267 4.31 -34.01 4.03
CA GLY A 267 5.70 -34.45 4.15
C GLY A 267 6.49 -34.59 2.84
N ALA A 268 5.84 -34.70 1.68
CA ALA A 268 6.52 -34.80 0.37
C ALA A 268 6.24 -33.61 -0.57
N LEU A 269 5.45 -32.61 -0.17
CA LEU A 269 4.95 -31.58 -1.09
C LEU A 269 6.07 -30.64 -1.50
N LYS A 270 6.33 -30.58 -2.82
CA LYS A 270 7.39 -29.76 -3.42
C LYS A 270 6.87 -28.56 -4.19
N ILE A 271 5.73 -28.70 -4.85
CA ILE A 271 5.23 -27.68 -5.79
C ILE A 271 3.71 -27.50 -5.64
N VAL A 272 3.29 -26.24 -5.51
CA VAL A 272 1.92 -25.80 -5.78
C VAL A 272 2.00 -24.80 -6.93
N ALA A 273 1.50 -25.15 -8.11
CA ALA A 273 1.65 -24.31 -9.30
C ALA A 273 0.74 -23.06 -9.29
N GLY A 274 -0.37 -23.09 -8.54
CA GLY A 274 -1.29 -21.98 -8.35
C GLY A 274 -1.21 -21.42 -6.92
N ASN A 275 -2.37 -21.30 -6.26
CA ASN A 275 -2.49 -20.76 -4.91
C ASN A 275 -2.38 -21.85 -3.83
N LEU A 276 -1.71 -21.53 -2.72
CA LEU A 276 -1.87 -22.23 -1.45
C LEU A 276 -2.72 -21.33 -0.53
N SER A 277 -3.97 -21.70 -0.28
CA SER A 277 -4.91 -20.85 0.43
C SER A 277 -5.67 -21.56 1.54
N PHE A 278 -5.90 -20.82 2.62
CA PHE A 278 -6.71 -21.23 3.76
C PHE A 278 -7.85 -20.23 3.96
N PRO A 279 -8.81 -20.16 3.02
CA PRO A 279 -9.89 -19.17 3.05
C PRO A 279 -10.80 -19.32 4.29
N GLY A 280 -10.76 -20.45 4.98
CA GLY A 280 -11.52 -20.69 6.20
C GLY A 280 -13.02 -20.54 6.03
N ARG A 281 -13.71 -20.45 7.17
CA ARG A 281 -15.16 -20.26 7.18
C ARG A 281 -15.51 -18.79 7.30
N HIS A 282 -16.05 -18.22 6.23
CA HIS A 282 -16.67 -16.90 6.26
C HIS A 282 -17.75 -16.83 7.35
N TYR A 283 -17.49 -16.07 8.41
CA TYR A 283 -18.44 -15.70 9.47
C TYR A 283 -18.21 -14.22 9.79
N TYR A 284 -19.25 -13.39 9.65
CA TYR A 284 -19.18 -11.93 9.88
C TYR A 284 -17.98 -11.20 9.22
N GLY A 285 -17.71 -11.46 7.94
CA GLY A 285 -16.73 -10.69 7.17
C GLY A 285 -15.28 -11.15 7.25
N GLY A 286 -14.98 -12.28 7.90
CA GLY A 286 -13.66 -12.92 7.88
C GLY A 286 -13.77 -14.46 7.79
N GLY A 287 -12.87 -15.08 7.04
CA GLY A 287 -12.73 -16.53 6.91
C GLY A 287 -11.92 -17.13 8.05
N ASN A 288 -12.57 -17.55 9.14
CA ASN A 288 -11.86 -18.10 10.31
C ASN A 288 -11.49 -19.57 10.08
N THR A 289 -10.24 -19.94 10.35
CA THR A 289 -9.76 -21.33 10.34
C THR A 289 -9.00 -21.63 11.61
N TYR A 290 -9.31 -22.72 12.31
CA TYR A 290 -8.50 -23.21 13.42
C TYR A 290 -7.57 -24.31 12.92
N LEU A 291 -6.30 -23.95 12.75
CA LEU A 291 -5.26 -24.86 12.28
C LEU A 291 -4.60 -25.60 13.46
N PRO A 292 -3.76 -26.62 13.19
CA PRO A 292 -2.85 -27.17 14.18
C PRO A 292 -1.93 -26.08 14.78
N GLU A 293 -1.36 -26.32 15.97
CA GLU A 293 -0.40 -25.36 16.57
C GLU A 293 0.85 -25.18 15.69
N GLN A 294 1.24 -26.21 14.93
CA GLN A 294 2.32 -26.17 13.96
C GLN A 294 1.81 -26.66 12.60
N VAL A 295 2.05 -25.87 11.56
CA VAL A 295 1.84 -26.27 10.16
C VAL A 295 3.17 -26.15 9.43
N GLU A 296 3.59 -27.24 8.79
CA GLU A 296 4.90 -27.35 8.15
C GLU A 296 4.79 -27.92 6.73
N PHE A 297 5.54 -27.32 5.82
CA PHE A 297 5.72 -27.75 4.44
C PHE A 297 7.22 -27.98 4.18
N PRO A 298 7.77 -29.14 4.60
CA PRO A 298 9.22 -29.31 4.77
C PRO A 298 10.01 -29.28 3.46
N HIS A 299 9.36 -29.61 2.33
CA HIS A 299 9.99 -29.69 1.02
C HIS A 299 9.35 -28.75 -0.02
N LEU A 300 8.43 -27.87 0.37
CA LEU A 300 7.73 -27.00 -0.58
C LEU A 300 8.67 -25.92 -1.08
N GLU A 301 9.12 -26.06 -2.32
CA GLU A 301 10.11 -25.18 -2.94
C GLU A 301 9.48 -23.99 -3.66
N THR A 302 8.27 -24.16 -4.21
CA THR A 302 7.64 -23.14 -5.07
C THR A 302 6.13 -23.08 -4.91
N ILE A 303 5.63 -21.85 -4.81
CA ILE A 303 4.22 -21.48 -4.94
C ILE A 303 4.10 -20.59 -6.18
N GLY A 304 3.49 -21.10 -7.25
CA GLY A 304 3.48 -20.40 -8.54
C GLY A 304 2.66 -19.12 -8.56
N ASN A 305 1.68 -18.99 -7.66
CA ASN A 305 0.92 -17.75 -7.49
C ASN A 305 0.95 -17.27 -6.03
N GLN A 306 -0.11 -17.48 -5.25
CA GLN A 306 -0.27 -16.85 -3.94
C GLN A 306 -0.22 -17.84 -2.77
N LEU A 307 0.54 -17.51 -1.73
CA LEU A 307 0.34 -18.03 -0.38
C LEU A 307 -0.59 -17.06 0.37
N GLU A 308 -1.80 -17.49 0.71
CA GLU A 308 -2.78 -16.68 1.42
C GLU A 308 -3.21 -17.33 2.74
N LEU A 309 -2.93 -16.64 3.84
CA LEU A 309 -3.39 -17.03 5.17
C LEU A 309 -4.00 -15.82 5.88
N LYS A 310 -5.33 -15.85 6.03
CA LYS A 310 -6.10 -14.75 6.63
C LYS A 310 -6.94 -15.28 7.79
N ASN A 311 -6.82 -14.66 8.97
CA ASN A 311 -7.51 -15.08 10.20
C ASN A 311 -7.30 -16.56 10.61
N PRO A 312 -6.07 -17.11 10.58
CA PRO A 312 -5.80 -18.39 11.19
C PRO A 312 -5.77 -18.26 12.72
N HIS A 313 -6.44 -19.19 13.39
CA HIS A 313 -6.46 -19.34 14.84
C HIS A 313 -5.65 -20.55 15.24
N ARG A 314 -5.14 -20.57 16.48
CA ARG A 314 -4.34 -21.64 17.12
C ARG A 314 -2.92 -21.84 16.56
N ILE A 315 -2.63 -21.47 15.31
CA ILE A 315 -1.29 -21.63 14.72
C ILE A 315 -0.23 -20.77 15.44
N LYS A 316 0.75 -21.43 16.04
CA LYS A 316 1.91 -20.81 16.71
C LYS A 316 3.16 -20.86 15.83
N GLU A 317 3.30 -21.90 15.01
CA GLU A 317 4.43 -22.08 14.10
C GLU A 317 3.95 -22.35 12.66
N LEU A 318 4.45 -21.55 11.71
CA LEU A 318 4.22 -21.72 10.28
C LEU A 318 5.56 -21.87 9.55
N LEU A 319 5.85 -23.07 9.03
CA LEU A 319 7.20 -23.42 8.60
C LEU A 319 7.25 -23.76 7.09
N PHE A 320 8.06 -23.01 6.36
CA PHE A 320 8.38 -23.21 4.94
C PHE A 320 9.91 -23.25 4.73
N PRO A 321 10.63 -24.19 5.35
CA PRO A 321 12.11 -24.18 5.39
C PRO A 321 12.77 -24.41 4.01
N ALA A 322 12.03 -24.87 3.01
CA ALA A 322 12.52 -25.11 1.65
C ALA A 322 12.00 -24.09 0.61
N LEU A 323 11.13 -23.15 0.99
CA LEU A 323 10.47 -22.27 0.02
C LEU A 323 11.48 -21.28 -0.58
N ILE A 324 11.68 -21.36 -1.89
CA ILE A 324 12.64 -20.53 -2.63
C ILE A 324 11.97 -19.29 -3.21
N SER A 325 10.77 -19.43 -3.75
CA SER A 325 10.06 -18.34 -4.43
C SER A 325 8.54 -18.47 -4.37
N ALA A 326 7.87 -17.33 -4.35
CA ALA A 326 6.43 -17.19 -4.52
C ALA A 326 6.09 -15.94 -5.33
N THR A 327 4.93 -15.91 -6.00
CA THR A 327 4.48 -14.66 -6.65
C THR A 327 3.98 -13.67 -5.62
N THR A 328 3.09 -14.10 -4.72
CA THR A 328 2.61 -13.30 -3.58
C THR A 328 2.60 -14.13 -2.29
N VAL A 329 2.97 -13.50 -1.18
CA VAL A 329 2.83 -14.04 0.17
C VAL A 329 2.04 -13.03 1.01
N SER A 330 0.88 -13.43 1.52
CA SER A 330 0.06 -12.60 2.41
C SER A 330 -0.32 -13.36 3.69
N LEU A 331 0.18 -12.85 4.83
CA LEU A 331 -0.16 -13.30 6.17
C LEU A 331 -0.89 -12.17 6.91
N GLU A 332 -2.17 -12.38 7.18
CA GLU A 332 -3.05 -11.36 7.77
C GLU A 332 -3.78 -11.89 9.01
N GLN A 333 -3.77 -11.11 10.09
CA GLN A 333 -4.55 -11.37 11.32
C GLN A 333 -4.24 -12.73 11.95
N THR A 334 -2.96 -12.96 12.29
CA THR A 334 -2.49 -14.21 12.90
C THR A 334 -2.19 -14.01 14.39
N ASP A 335 -3.24 -14.01 15.23
CA ASP A 335 -3.21 -13.50 16.61
C ASP A 335 -2.20 -14.17 17.55
N VAL A 336 -1.94 -15.47 17.35
CA VAL A 336 -1.09 -16.30 18.23
C VAL A 336 0.17 -16.83 17.53
N LEU A 337 0.46 -16.36 16.31
CA LEU A 337 1.61 -16.82 15.54
C LEU A 337 2.91 -16.27 16.13
N GLU A 338 3.77 -17.16 16.62
CA GLU A 338 5.01 -16.80 17.31
C GLU A 338 6.25 -16.97 16.41
N LYS A 339 6.19 -17.92 15.47
CA LYS A 339 7.33 -18.28 14.62
C LYS A 339 6.91 -18.54 13.18
N ILE A 340 7.70 -17.98 12.27
CA ILE A 340 7.58 -18.19 10.82
C ILE A 340 8.98 -18.55 10.29
N ASP A 341 9.06 -19.57 9.44
CA ASP A 341 10.30 -19.93 8.74
C ASP A 341 10.13 -19.73 7.23
N PHE A 342 10.80 -18.70 6.71
CA PHE A 342 11.01 -18.44 5.29
C PHE A 342 12.52 -18.34 4.98
N SER A 343 13.35 -19.07 5.73
CA SER A 343 14.81 -18.90 5.73
C SER A 343 15.49 -19.16 4.39
N GLN A 344 14.84 -19.85 3.45
CA GLN A 344 15.35 -20.08 2.09
C GLN A 344 14.71 -19.18 1.02
N LEU A 345 13.78 -18.30 1.39
CA LEU A 345 13.04 -17.46 0.46
C LEU A 345 13.99 -16.44 -0.18
N ARG A 346 14.15 -16.51 -1.51
CA ARG A 346 15.06 -15.66 -2.28
C ARG A 346 14.34 -14.55 -3.02
N GLU A 347 13.12 -14.81 -3.48
CA GLU A 347 12.36 -13.89 -4.32
C GLU A 347 10.87 -13.96 -4.02
N VAL A 348 10.23 -12.79 -3.96
CA VAL A 348 8.77 -12.65 -4.02
C VAL A 348 8.41 -11.70 -5.16
N VAL A 349 7.79 -12.20 -6.22
CA VAL A 349 7.68 -11.47 -7.50
C VAL A 349 6.83 -10.20 -7.37
N GLU A 350 5.68 -10.28 -6.70
CA GLU A 350 4.73 -9.18 -6.58
C GLU A 350 4.73 -8.57 -5.18
N THR A 351 4.21 -9.27 -4.16
CA THR A 351 4.08 -8.68 -2.82
C THR A 351 4.33 -9.68 -1.69
N LEU A 352 5.06 -9.22 -0.66
CA LEU A 352 5.21 -9.87 0.64
C LEU A 352 4.52 -8.99 1.69
N THR A 353 3.35 -9.42 2.15
CA THR A 353 2.51 -8.71 3.11
C THR A 353 2.43 -9.47 4.42
N LEU A 354 2.82 -8.80 5.50
CA LEU A 354 2.79 -9.27 6.88
C LEU A 354 2.06 -8.24 7.72
N GLN A 355 0.82 -8.53 8.12
CA GLN A 355 0.01 -7.56 8.87
C GLN A 355 -0.81 -8.19 10.00
N TRP A 356 -0.83 -7.50 11.15
CA TRP A 356 -1.53 -7.95 12.34
C TRP A 356 -1.10 -9.33 12.83
N THR A 357 0.21 -9.61 12.79
CA THR A 357 0.82 -10.88 13.23
C THR A 357 1.43 -10.72 14.63
N HIS A 358 0.61 -10.28 15.59
CA HIS A 358 1.03 -9.56 16.80
C HIS A 358 2.13 -10.19 17.68
N ARG A 359 2.33 -11.51 17.64
CA ARG A 359 3.24 -12.27 18.52
C ARG A 359 4.60 -12.62 17.91
N VAL A 360 4.78 -12.43 16.60
CA VAL A 360 6.05 -12.74 15.92
C VAL A 360 7.12 -11.75 16.37
N LYS A 361 8.23 -12.25 16.90
CA LYS A 361 9.36 -11.42 17.38
C LYS A 361 10.44 -11.17 16.35
N GLU A 362 10.65 -12.13 15.44
CA GLU A 362 11.69 -12.07 14.42
C GLU A 362 11.15 -12.59 13.09
N TYR A 363 11.44 -11.86 12.02
CA TYR A 363 11.33 -12.35 10.66
C TYR A 363 12.74 -12.56 10.08
N ASP A 364 13.08 -13.81 9.77
CA ASP A 364 14.32 -14.13 9.08
C ASP A 364 14.09 -14.23 7.56
N PHE A 365 14.45 -13.17 6.85
CA PHE A 365 14.50 -13.11 5.38
C PHE A 365 15.95 -13.00 4.89
N SER A 366 16.88 -13.67 5.58
CA SER A 366 18.32 -13.64 5.30
C SER A 366 18.72 -13.97 3.86
N GLN A 367 17.89 -14.73 3.13
CA GLN A 367 18.16 -15.10 1.74
C GLN A 367 17.42 -14.24 0.72
N LEU A 368 16.51 -13.35 1.15
CA LEU A 368 15.67 -12.56 0.27
C LEU A 368 16.51 -11.51 -0.47
N GLN A 369 16.55 -11.59 -1.80
CA GLN A 369 17.36 -10.75 -2.67
C GLN A 369 16.55 -9.64 -3.33
N SER A 370 15.31 -9.95 -3.70
CA SER A 370 14.37 -9.05 -4.36
C SER A 370 12.92 -9.32 -3.97
N VAL A 371 12.13 -8.25 -3.94
CA VAL A 371 10.69 -8.32 -3.73
C VAL A 371 9.96 -7.28 -4.58
N GLY A 372 8.83 -7.61 -5.18
CA GLY A 372 8.03 -6.62 -5.93
C GLY A 372 7.49 -5.49 -5.05
N GLY A 373 7.10 -5.82 -3.81
CA GLY A 373 6.72 -4.89 -2.75
C GLY A 373 6.70 -5.55 -1.38
N LEU A 374 7.24 -4.89 -0.36
CA LEU A 374 7.28 -5.36 1.02
C LEU A 374 6.33 -4.51 1.87
N ARG A 375 5.44 -5.16 2.61
CA ARG A 375 4.56 -4.50 3.59
C ARG A 375 4.61 -5.25 4.92
N VAL A 376 5.19 -4.62 5.93
CA VAL A 376 5.20 -5.07 7.33
C VAL A 376 4.43 -4.02 8.14
N TYR A 377 3.24 -4.38 8.63
CA TYR A 377 2.33 -3.41 9.21
C TYR A 377 1.68 -3.91 10.50
N TYR A 378 1.77 -3.10 11.56
CA TYR A 378 1.07 -3.36 12.82
C TYR A 378 1.45 -4.71 13.43
N ILE A 379 2.70 -4.84 13.87
CA ILE A 379 3.21 -6.05 14.54
C ILE A 379 3.79 -5.64 15.90
N ALA A 380 3.04 -5.96 16.97
CA ALA A 380 3.25 -5.37 18.29
C ALA A 380 4.51 -5.90 19.01
N ASP A 381 4.79 -7.19 18.87
CA ASP A 381 5.93 -7.85 19.51
C ASP A 381 7.16 -7.98 18.59
N LEU A 382 7.15 -7.38 17.39
CA LEU A 382 8.24 -7.47 16.44
C LEU A 382 9.47 -6.70 16.92
N GLU A 383 10.58 -7.40 17.11
CA GLU A 383 11.85 -6.85 17.61
C GLU A 383 12.91 -6.80 16.49
N LYS A 384 12.86 -7.75 15.54
CA LYS A 384 13.89 -7.94 14.51
C LYS A 384 13.36 -8.33 13.13
N ILE A 385 13.96 -7.78 12.07
CA ILE A 385 13.79 -8.26 10.69
C ILE A 385 15.17 -8.35 10.02
N ASN A 386 15.53 -9.55 9.56
CA ASN A 386 16.78 -9.78 8.84
C ASN A 386 16.57 -9.65 7.32
N LEU A 387 17.08 -8.57 6.71
CA LEU A 387 16.99 -8.29 5.26
C LEU A 387 18.36 -7.99 4.64
N HIS A 388 19.45 -8.53 5.21
CA HIS A 388 20.83 -8.16 4.84
C HIS A 388 21.23 -8.47 3.37
N ARG A 389 20.42 -9.24 2.63
CA ARG A 389 20.62 -9.51 1.19
C ARG A 389 19.62 -8.79 0.28
N LEU A 390 18.61 -8.13 0.84
CA LEU A 390 17.58 -7.46 0.06
C LEU A 390 18.20 -6.28 -0.66
N SER A 391 18.34 -6.39 -1.97
CA SER A 391 19.04 -5.39 -2.79
C SER A 391 18.11 -4.45 -3.55
N ARG A 392 16.90 -4.93 -3.88
CA ARG A 392 15.95 -4.25 -4.75
C ARG A 392 14.51 -4.49 -4.31
N VAL A 393 13.70 -3.44 -4.38
CA VAL A 393 12.25 -3.49 -4.21
C VAL A 393 11.57 -2.92 -5.45
N GLY A 394 10.60 -3.63 -6.00
CA GLY A 394 9.85 -3.23 -7.19
C GLY A 394 8.86 -2.09 -6.96
N THR A 395 7.92 -1.93 -7.89
CA THR A 395 6.93 -0.85 -7.90
C THR A 395 5.89 -0.95 -6.79
N GLY A 396 5.77 -2.11 -6.13
CA GLY A 396 4.92 -2.31 -4.95
C GLY A 396 5.42 -1.54 -3.71
N GLY A 397 6.69 -1.13 -3.70
CA GLY A 397 7.28 -0.28 -2.66
C GLY A 397 7.67 -1.03 -1.38
N PHE A 398 8.33 -0.32 -0.48
CA PHE A 398 8.81 -0.82 0.80
C PHE A 398 8.06 -0.11 1.92
N THR A 399 7.40 -0.84 2.80
CA THR A 399 6.67 -0.30 3.95
C THR A 399 6.94 -1.12 5.20
N ILE A 400 7.51 -0.48 6.22
CA ILE A 400 7.54 -0.97 7.59
C ILE A 400 6.97 0.12 8.48
N ASP A 401 5.78 -0.13 9.04
CA ASP A 401 5.05 0.86 9.82
C ASP A 401 4.30 0.23 11.01
N VAL A 402 4.10 1.02 12.07
CA VAL A 402 3.40 0.61 13.31
C VAL A 402 4.03 -0.65 13.96
N CYS A 403 5.37 -0.73 13.96
CA CYS A 403 6.15 -1.82 14.57
C CYS A 403 7.00 -1.28 15.74
N ASN A 404 6.33 -0.88 16.83
CA ASN A 404 6.93 -0.01 17.87
C ASN A 404 8.10 -0.63 18.67
N LYS A 405 8.30 -1.96 18.61
CA LYS A 405 9.41 -2.65 19.29
C LYS A 405 10.59 -2.96 18.37
N LEU A 406 10.47 -2.70 17.07
CA LEU A 406 11.49 -3.02 16.07
C LEU A 406 12.74 -2.17 16.34
N ASN A 407 13.85 -2.85 16.62
CA ASN A 407 15.13 -2.21 16.93
C ASN A 407 16.32 -2.83 16.21
N ASP A 408 16.15 -4.01 15.61
CA ASP A 408 17.15 -4.68 14.78
C ASP A 408 16.62 -4.86 13.35
N LEU A 409 17.07 -3.99 12.45
CA LEU A 409 16.68 -3.98 11.04
C LEU A 409 17.92 -3.75 10.18
N ASP A 410 18.35 -4.80 9.47
CA ASP A 410 19.48 -4.72 8.54
C ASP A 410 18.99 -4.52 7.09
N LEU A 411 19.29 -3.35 6.54
CA LEU A 411 19.02 -2.97 5.15
C LEU A 411 20.30 -2.57 4.40
N ALA A 412 21.47 -3.04 4.85
CA ALA A 412 22.78 -2.62 4.32
C ALA A 412 22.99 -2.96 2.83
N ALA A 413 22.22 -3.91 2.28
CA ALA A 413 22.27 -4.26 0.86
C ALA A 413 21.25 -3.50 -0.01
N LEU A 414 20.28 -2.79 0.57
CA LEU A 414 19.17 -2.20 -0.16
C LEU A 414 19.65 -1.00 -0.98
N THR A 415 19.65 -1.13 -2.30
CA THR A 415 20.16 -0.09 -3.21
C THR A 415 19.08 0.69 -3.96
N GLU A 416 17.92 0.09 -4.19
CA GLU A 416 16.88 0.65 -5.06
C GLU A 416 15.48 0.25 -4.57
N VAL A 417 14.58 1.23 -4.53
CA VAL A 417 13.14 1.02 -4.32
C VAL A 417 12.39 1.72 -5.43
N GLN A 418 11.81 0.99 -6.38
CA GLN A 418 11.12 1.59 -7.52
C GLN A 418 9.79 2.25 -7.13
N GLY A 419 9.12 1.69 -6.12
CA GLY A 419 7.88 2.23 -5.54
C GLY A 419 8.09 3.26 -4.43
N ASN A 420 7.10 3.39 -3.56
CA ASN A 420 7.19 4.23 -2.35
C ASN A 420 8.07 3.57 -1.29
N PHE A 421 8.79 4.36 -0.52
CA PHE A 421 9.55 3.93 0.66
C PHE A 421 8.93 4.54 1.92
N VAL A 422 8.52 3.70 2.87
CA VAL A 422 7.98 4.09 4.17
C VAL A 422 8.69 3.28 5.25
N LEU A 423 9.38 3.95 6.16
CA LEU A 423 10.05 3.31 7.28
C LEU A 423 9.85 4.12 8.57
N ALA A 424 9.24 3.46 9.56
CA ALA A 424 8.98 4.00 10.90
C ALA A 424 9.89 3.39 11.99
N ALA A 425 11.17 3.14 11.66
CA ALA A 425 12.16 2.55 12.57
C ALA A 425 13.59 3.00 12.20
N PRO A 426 14.54 3.06 13.14
CA PRO A 426 15.93 3.36 12.81
C PRO A 426 16.56 2.23 11.99
N ALA A 427 17.30 2.57 10.93
CA ALA A 427 18.05 1.63 10.09
C ALA A 427 19.24 2.32 9.41
N ASP A 428 20.30 1.57 9.09
CA ASP A 428 21.33 2.02 8.17
C ASP A 428 20.87 1.79 6.72
N LEU A 429 20.77 2.88 5.96
CA LEU A 429 20.30 2.91 4.57
C LEU A 429 21.40 3.44 3.64
N ASN A 430 22.68 3.35 4.03
CA ASN A 430 23.77 4.00 3.30
C ASN A 430 23.97 3.43 1.90
N ALA A 431 23.42 2.25 1.60
CA ALA A 431 23.43 1.67 0.27
C ALA A 431 22.30 2.18 -0.65
N LEU A 432 21.23 2.76 -0.09
CA LEU A 432 20.05 3.18 -0.83
C LEU A 432 20.39 4.37 -1.74
N LYS A 433 20.24 4.20 -3.05
CA LYS A 433 20.60 5.20 -4.07
C LYS A 433 19.38 5.91 -4.63
N GLU A 434 18.29 5.17 -4.85
CA GLU A 434 17.13 5.71 -5.55
C GLU A 434 15.83 5.21 -4.93
N VAL A 435 14.87 6.14 -4.79
CA VAL A 435 13.47 5.85 -4.53
C VAL A 435 12.63 6.42 -5.66
N GLY A 436 11.97 5.56 -6.45
CA GLY A 436 11.17 5.96 -7.60
C GLY A 436 9.85 6.64 -7.24
N GLY A 437 9.29 6.34 -6.06
CA GLY A 437 8.07 6.94 -5.51
C GLY A 437 8.33 7.97 -4.40
N ASN A 438 7.39 8.06 -3.47
CA ASN A 438 7.50 8.90 -2.26
C ASN A 438 8.48 8.28 -1.27
N PHE A 439 9.31 9.09 -0.64
CA PHE A 439 10.17 8.72 0.47
C PHE A 439 9.59 9.29 1.77
N THR A 440 9.24 8.42 2.71
CA THR A 440 8.77 8.78 4.06
C THR A 440 9.61 8.05 5.09
N PHE A 441 10.37 8.80 5.88
CA PHE A 441 11.19 8.25 6.95
C PHE A 441 10.84 8.91 8.28
N SER A 442 10.45 8.11 9.27
CA SER A 442 10.06 8.58 10.59
C SER A 442 10.75 7.75 11.67
N ALA A 443 11.83 8.26 12.25
CA ALA A 443 12.60 7.51 13.25
C ALA A 443 12.93 8.36 14.48
N ASN A 444 13.12 7.66 15.61
CA ASN A 444 13.72 8.23 16.81
C ASN A 444 15.18 7.79 16.85
N ALA A 445 16.09 8.68 16.47
CA ALA A 445 17.51 8.40 16.36
C ALA A 445 18.33 9.53 16.99
N GLU A 446 19.63 9.32 17.22
CA GLU A 446 20.50 10.43 17.61
C GLU A 446 20.78 11.38 16.43
N SER A 447 20.96 10.82 15.24
CA SER A 447 21.21 11.52 13.97
C SER A 447 20.54 10.74 12.84
N PHE A 448 20.20 11.42 11.74
CA PHE A 448 19.77 10.81 10.49
C PHE A 448 20.94 10.37 9.58
N ASP A 449 22.11 10.06 10.16
CA ASP A 449 23.26 9.57 9.41
C ASP A 449 22.99 8.13 8.99
N GLY A 450 23.22 7.82 7.72
CA GLY A 450 22.78 6.55 7.15
C GLY A 450 22.10 6.62 5.79
N LEU A 451 21.99 7.78 5.13
CA LEU A 451 21.33 7.91 3.82
C LEU A 451 22.27 8.51 2.75
N ASN A 452 23.59 8.36 2.94
CA ASN A 452 24.59 9.18 2.26
C ASN A 452 24.72 8.89 0.76
N SER A 453 24.17 7.77 0.28
CA SER A 453 24.17 7.40 -1.14
C SER A 453 22.88 7.77 -1.88
N LEU A 454 21.83 8.23 -1.19
CA LEU A 454 20.54 8.52 -1.83
C LEU A 454 20.70 9.72 -2.76
N THR A 455 20.58 9.52 -4.07
CA THR A 455 20.76 10.56 -5.10
C THR A 455 19.46 11.19 -5.57
N SER A 456 18.37 10.43 -5.58
CA SER A 456 17.09 10.93 -6.11
C SER A 456 15.86 10.31 -5.47
N VAL A 457 14.82 11.14 -5.32
CA VAL A 457 13.46 10.74 -4.96
C VAL A 457 12.50 11.16 -6.07
N GLY A 458 11.77 10.19 -6.63
CA GLY A 458 10.86 10.39 -7.76
C GLY A 458 9.51 10.99 -7.38
N GLY A 459 9.14 10.97 -6.10
CA GLY A 459 7.93 11.60 -5.54
C GLY A 459 8.24 12.63 -4.45
N ASN A 460 7.37 12.69 -3.44
CA ASN A 460 7.53 13.55 -2.28
C ASN A 460 8.59 12.99 -1.32
N PHE A 461 9.30 13.88 -0.64
CA PHE A 461 10.23 13.57 0.42
C PHE A 461 9.64 14.04 1.76
N ALA A 462 9.51 13.14 2.72
CA ALA A 462 9.02 13.43 4.07
C ALA A 462 9.97 12.84 5.12
N LEU A 463 10.42 13.68 6.04
CA LEU A 463 11.26 13.29 7.17
C LEU A 463 10.65 13.80 8.48
N SER A 464 10.50 12.90 9.45
CA SER A 464 9.95 13.21 10.77
C SER A 464 10.55 12.35 11.89
N GLY A 465 10.20 12.66 13.13
CA GLY A 465 10.64 11.91 14.32
C GLY A 465 11.55 12.74 15.23
N THR A 466 12.45 12.07 15.97
CA THR A 466 13.37 12.75 16.88
C THR A 466 14.81 12.53 16.43
N ALA A 467 15.57 13.63 16.30
CA ALA A 467 17.01 13.62 16.04
C ALA A 467 17.66 14.86 16.66
N LYS A 468 18.92 14.75 17.06
CA LYS A 468 19.76 15.88 17.50
C LYS A 468 20.44 16.56 16.32
N GLU A 469 20.75 15.79 15.27
CA GLU A 469 21.46 16.27 14.10
C GLU A 469 20.83 15.76 12.80
N MET A 470 20.94 16.58 11.74
CA MET A 470 20.50 16.25 10.39
C MET A 470 21.71 16.13 9.46
N ASN A 471 22.43 15.02 9.57
CA ASN A 471 23.53 14.70 8.67
C ASN A 471 23.18 13.39 8.00
N GLY A 472 23.15 13.28 6.67
CA GLY A 472 22.87 11.98 6.06
C GLY A 472 22.49 11.97 4.59
N PHE A 473 22.06 13.06 3.98
CA PHE A 473 21.57 13.09 2.59
C PHE A 473 22.58 13.70 1.60
N LYS A 474 23.87 13.44 1.82
CA LYS A 474 24.98 14.18 1.18
C LYS A 474 25.05 14.04 -0.34
N ALA A 475 24.46 12.97 -0.90
CA ALA A 475 24.40 12.73 -2.34
C ALA A 475 23.07 13.13 -2.99
N LEU A 476 22.06 13.57 -2.22
CA LEU A 476 20.71 13.81 -2.72
C LEU A 476 20.70 15.06 -3.60
N THR A 477 20.52 14.89 -4.91
CA THR A 477 20.52 15.99 -5.88
C THR A 477 19.12 16.47 -6.24
N THR A 478 18.13 15.56 -6.24
CA THR A 478 16.80 15.84 -6.82
C THR A 478 15.67 15.17 -6.06
N ILE A 479 14.64 15.97 -5.73
CA ILE A 479 13.33 15.52 -5.27
C ILE A 479 12.31 16.01 -6.31
N LYS A 480 11.67 15.09 -7.04
CA LYS A 480 10.71 15.50 -8.10
C LYS A 480 9.39 16.05 -7.53
N GLY A 481 9.01 15.67 -6.31
CA GLY A 481 7.81 16.15 -5.61
C GLY A 481 8.10 17.29 -4.63
N SER A 482 7.29 17.35 -3.56
CA SER A 482 7.48 18.30 -2.45
C SER A 482 8.39 17.74 -1.37
N MET A 483 9.08 18.63 -0.65
CA MET A 483 9.88 18.28 0.53
C MET A 483 9.19 18.73 1.81
N THR A 484 9.04 17.82 2.77
CA THR A 484 8.49 18.08 4.11
C THR A 484 9.47 17.63 5.19
N LEU A 485 9.88 18.55 6.06
CA LEU A 485 10.65 18.28 7.26
C LEU A 485 9.80 18.69 8.47
N ASN A 486 9.52 17.77 9.40
CA ASN A 486 8.72 18.12 10.57
C ASN A 486 9.11 17.42 11.88
N ASN A 487 8.69 17.99 12.99
CA ASN A 487 8.71 17.41 14.35
C ASN A 487 10.10 17.08 14.94
N MET A 488 11.18 17.54 14.31
CA MET A 488 12.57 17.30 14.76
C MET A 488 13.07 18.42 15.70
N ASN A 489 12.43 18.58 16.85
CA ASN A 489 12.63 19.73 17.76
C ASN A 489 14.02 19.87 18.39
N ASN A 490 14.89 18.86 18.29
CA ASN A 490 16.24 18.90 18.85
C ASN A 490 17.33 19.33 17.83
N VAL A 491 16.98 19.40 16.55
CA VAL A 491 17.90 19.81 15.49
C VAL A 491 18.16 21.31 15.58
N THR A 492 19.43 21.72 15.57
CA THR A 492 19.84 23.13 15.59
C THR A 492 20.15 23.69 14.21
N CYS A 493 20.51 22.82 13.25
CA CYS A 493 20.83 23.21 11.89
C CYS A 493 20.29 22.16 10.92
N VAL A 494 19.56 22.60 9.90
CA VAL A 494 19.15 21.73 8.79
C VAL A 494 20.27 21.71 7.76
N ASN A 495 21.14 20.71 7.87
CA ASN A 495 22.26 20.45 6.98
C ASN A 495 22.14 19.05 6.34
N GLY A 496 23.21 18.57 5.70
CA GLY A 496 23.26 17.22 5.13
C GLY A 496 22.62 17.08 3.75
N PHE A 497 22.14 18.16 3.12
CA PHE A 497 21.62 18.20 1.74
C PHE A 497 22.55 19.02 0.84
N ASP A 498 23.85 18.73 0.91
CA ASP A 498 24.92 19.61 0.43
C ASP A 498 24.93 19.81 -1.09
N VAL A 499 24.35 18.87 -1.84
CA VAL A 499 24.27 18.87 -3.32
C VAL A 499 22.83 18.93 -3.85
N LEU A 500 21.85 19.17 -2.98
CA LEU A 500 20.43 19.24 -3.36
C LEU A 500 20.16 20.50 -4.17
N THR A 501 19.90 20.33 -5.46
CA THR A 501 19.74 21.45 -6.42
C THR A 501 18.31 21.60 -6.92
N SER A 502 17.47 20.57 -6.78
CA SER A 502 16.10 20.58 -7.31
C SER A 502 15.11 19.94 -6.36
N ILE A 503 14.05 20.68 -6.08
CA ILE A 503 12.81 20.21 -5.44
C ILE A 503 11.67 20.64 -6.38
N GLY A 504 10.69 19.77 -6.59
CA GLY A 504 9.59 19.98 -7.52
C GLY A 504 8.65 21.13 -7.12
N SER A 505 7.60 20.82 -6.36
CA SER A 505 6.44 21.73 -6.24
C SER A 505 6.38 22.55 -4.95
N GLY A 506 7.00 22.10 -3.86
CA GLY A 506 6.88 22.79 -2.58
C GLY A 506 7.90 22.38 -1.52
N LEU A 507 8.07 23.25 -0.54
CA LEU A 507 8.95 23.07 0.61
C LEU A 507 8.22 23.43 1.91
N SER A 508 8.13 22.49 2.84
CA SER A 508 7.51 22.71 4.15
C SER A 508 8.46 22.29 5.26
N ILE A 509 8.80 23.22 6.16
CA ILE A 509 9.60 22.97 7.36
C ILE A 509 8.78 23.44 8.57
N SER A 510 8.45 22.52 9.48
CA SER A 510 7.63 22.87 10.63
C SER A 510 7.94 22.10 11.91
N ASN A 511 7.56 22.67 13.07
CA ASN A 511 7.74 22.01 14.37
C ASN A 511 9.21 21.62 14.62
N MET A 512 10.14 22.56 14.43
CA MET A 512 11.57 22.34 14.68
C MET A 512 12.13 23.48 15.54
N GLY A 513 11.75 23.46 16.82
CA GLY A 513 11.90 24.60 17.74
C GLY A 513 13.32 25.13 17.97
N LYS A 514 14.36 24.34 17.73
CA LYS A 514 15.77 24.72 17.93
C LYS A 514 16.52 25.08 16.65
N VAL A 515 15.88 25.00 15.48
CA VAL A 515 16.57 25.28 14.20
C VAL A 515 16.93 26.74 14.09
N GLU A 516 18.23 27.02 14.00
CA GLU A 516 18.80 28.35 13.84
C GLU A 516 19.13 28.66 12.37
N LYS A 517 19.36 27.61 11.55
CA LYS A 517 19.84 27.74 10.15
C LYS A 517 19.31 26.62 9.26
N ILE A 518 19.03 26.97 7.99
CA ILE A 518 18.64 26.03 6.92
C ILE A 518 19.61 26.25 5.75
N LEU A 519 20.64 25.41 5.63
CA LEU A 519 21.78 25.70 4.75
C LEU A 519 21.53 25.37 3.27
N PHE A 520 20.74 24.33 3.00
CA PHE A 520 20.56 23.82 1.63
C PHE A 520 19.76 24.75 0.72
N LEU A 521 19.06 25.75 1.26
CA LEU A 521 18.32 26.73 0.47
C LEU A 521 19.19 27.47 -0.53
N ALA A 522 20.47 27.70 -0.18
CA ALA A 522 21.44 28.35 -1.04
C ALA A 522 21.73 27.56 -2.33
N ASN A 523 21.50 26.24 -2.31
CA ASN A 523 21.76 25.34 -3.44
C ASN A 523 20.61 25.29 -4.46
N LEU A 524 19.42 25.78 -4.10
CA LEU A 524 18.19 25.68 -4.90
C LEU A 524 18.06 26.80 -5.94
N GLN A 525 19.18 27.19 -6.56
CA GLN A 525 19.22 28.30 -7.51
C GLN A 525 18.34 28.01 -8.73
N GLY A 526 17.39 28.90 -9.02
CA GLY A 526 16.45 28.78 -10.12
C GLY A 526 15.24 27.88 -9.84
N ALA A 527 15.07 27.35 -8.63
CA ALA A 527 13.90 26.55 -8.29
C ALA A 527 12.59 27.36 -8.38
N GLN A 528 11.48 26.66 -8.64
CA GLN A 528 10.15 27.25 -8.77
C GLN A 528 9.19 26.55 -7.82
N PHE A 529 8.82 27.23 -6.74
CA PHE A 529 7.89 26.69 -5.75
C PHE A 529 6.49 27.25 -5.95
N ALA A 530 5.51 26.35 -6.03
CA ALA A 530 4.11 26.74 -5.90
C ALA A 530 3.82 27.20 -4.47
N GLN A 531 4.43 26.55 -3.47
CA GLN A 531 4.28 26.91 -2.06
C GLN A 531 5.53 26.61 -1.23
N CYS A 532 5.88 27.55 -0.34
CA CYS A 532 6.85 27.36 0.73
C CYS A 532 6.21 27.68 2.08
N SER A 533 6.45 26.86 3.09
CA SER A 533 5.96 27.09 4.46
C SER A 533 7.06 26.86 5.49
N PHE A 534 7.25 27.85 6.35
CA PHE A 534 8.20 27.82 7.48
C PHE A 534 7.42 28.15 8.74
N SER A 535 7.15 27.16 9.59
CA SER A 535 6.20 27.30 10.69
C SER A 535 6.70 26.73 12.02
N GLN A 536 6.56 27.45 13.13
CA GLN A 536 7.00 27.00 14.46
C GLN A 536 8.51 26.73 14.49
N LEU A 537 9.26 27.78 14.15
CA LEU A 537 10.73 27.83 14.10
C LEU A 537 11.26 29.01 14.94
N PRO A 538 10.93 29.10 16.26
CA PRO A 538 11.24 30.26 17.10
C PRO A 538 12.74 30.58 17.26
N ALA A 539 13.63 29.63 16.98
CA ALA A 539 15.08 29.85 16.99
C ALA A 539 15.63 30.41 15.67
N LEU A 540 14.88 30.30 14.56
CA LEU A 540 15.32 30.72 13.24
C LEU A 540 15.28 32.25 13.16
N GLN A 541 16.43 32.88 12.92
CA GLN A 541 16.56 34.35 12.88
C GLN A 541 16.56 34.92 11.46
N GLY A 542 16.57 34.10 10.42
CA GLY A 542 16.46 34.61 9.07
C GLY A 542 16.38 33.53 8.01
N LEU A 543 15.93 33.94 6.84
CA LEU A 543 15.69 33.09 5.68
C LEU A 543 16.08 33.86 4.42
N ASP A 544 16.83 33.22 3.53
CA ASP A 544 17.17 33.77 2.23
C ASP A 544 16.42 33.01 1.12
N VAL A 545 15.57 33.74 0.41
CA VAL A 545 14.76 33.24 -0.71
C VAL A 545 15.18 33.86 -2.05
N SER A 546 16.32 34.56 -2.12
CA SER A 546 16.79 35.23 -3.34
C SER A 546 17.12 34.25 -4.49
N GLY A 547 17.49 33.01 -4.15
CA GLY A 547 17.89 32.00 -5.13
C GLY A 547 16.75 31.37 -5.93
N PHE A 548 15.48 31.55 -5.56
CA PHE A 548 14.36 30.85 -6.18
C PHE A 548 13.07 31.68 -6.22
N SER A 549 12.12 31.24 -7.03
CA SER A 549 10.81 31.87 -7.16
C SER A 549 9.75 31.12 -6.34
N ILE A 550 8.79 31.86 -5.77
CA ILE A 550 7.76 31.31 -4.87
C ILE A 550 6.42 31.99 -5.21
N SER A 551 5.39 31.19 -5.49
CA SER A 551 4.03 31.73 -5.69
C SER A 551 3.31 32.02 -4.37
N LYS A 552 3.52 31.18 -3.34
CA LYS A 552 2.97 31.37 -1.99
C LYS A 552 4.00 31.06 -0.91
N LEU A 553 4.32 32.05 -0.06
CA LEU A 553 5.22 31.93 1.07
C LEU A 553 4.45 32.13 2.39
N THR A 554 4.46 31.11 3.25
CA THR A 554 3.91 31.20 4.60
C THR A 554 5.04 31.19 5.62
N ILE A 555 5.09 32.20 6.49
CA ILE A 555 5.99 32.28 7.63
C ILE A 555 5.16 32.43 8.89
N ASN A 556 5.31 31.49 9.82
CA ASN A 556 4.55 31.47 11.06
C ASN A 556 5.45 31.15 12.27
N ASP A 557 5.38 31.95 13.33
CA ASP A 557 6.09 31.68 14.60
C ASP A 557 7.60 31.44 14.41
N VAL A 558 8.30 32.50 14.00
CA VAL A 558 9.77 32.55 13.82
C VAL A 558 10.44 33.45 14.88
N GLY A 559 11.77 33.52 14.87
CA GLY A 559 12.55 34.36 15.79
C GLY A 559 12.13 35.82 15.82
N ALA A 560 12.38 36.49 16.95
CA ALA A 560 11.88 37.85 17.18
C ALA A 560 12.52 38.92 16.27
N ASP A 561 13.77 38.73 15.85
CA ASP A 561 14.50 39.64 14.97
C ASP A 561 14.63 39.07 13.54
N PHE A 562 13.59 38.38 13.06
CA PHE A 562 13.65 37.62 11.83
C PHE A 562 13.94 38.48 10.60
N VAL A 563 14.93 38.07 9.82
CA VAL A 563 15.33 38.73 8.56
C VAL A 563 14.91 37.89 7.37
N LEU A 564 14.03 38.42 6.53
CA LEU A 564 13.68 37.82 5.25
C LEU A 564 14.48 38.48 4.12
N ARG A 565 15.38 37.72 3.51
CA ARG A 565 16.20 38.15 2.37
C ARG A 565 15.62 37.65 1.06
N GLY A 566 15.67 38.47 0.02
CA GLY A 566 15.17 38.10 -1.30
C GLY A 566 15.55 39.11 -2.38
N ASN A 567 15.05 38.86 -3.59
CA ASN A 567 15.18 39.82 -4.69
C ASN A 567 14.30 41.05 -4.45
N SER A 568 14.56 42.13 -5.20
CA SER A 568 13.86 43.41 -5.05
C SER A 568 12.34 43.32 -5.14
N GLU A 569 11.82 42.34 -5.86
CA GLU A 569 10.39 42.10 -6.03
C GLU A 569 10.05 40.63 -5.76
N LEU A 570 9.09 40.40 -4.85
CA LEU A 570 8.46 39.09 -4.62
C LEU A 570 7.08 39.04 -5.29
N ASN A 571 7.04 38.40 -6.45
CA ASN A 571 5.83 38.16 -7.23
C ASN A 571 5.09 36.93 -6.69
N GLY A 572 4.23 37.14 -5.69
CA GLY A 572 3.43 36.09 -5.07
C GLY A 572 2.70 36.53 -3.81
N GLU A 573 2.08 35.58 -3.13
CA GLU A 573 1.42 35.77 -1.83
C GLU A 573 2.38 35.48 -0.69
N VAL A 574 2.60 36.45 0.20
CA VAL A 574 3.32 36.29 1.46
C VAL A 574 2.32 36.34 2.60
N THR A 575 2.24 35.29 3.40
CA THR A 575 1.43 35.22 4.62
C THR A 575 2.34 35.18 5.83
N LEU A 576 2.17 36.15 6.73
CA LEU A 576 2.90 36.28 7.98
C LEU A 576 1.93 36.14 9.15
N SER A 577 2.19 35.21 10.05
CA SER A 577 1.38 35.04 11.27
C SER A 577 2.24 34.73 12.48
N SER A 578 1.77 35.09 13.67
CA SER A 578 2.40 34.76 14.95
C SER A 578 3.89 35.11 15.06
N SER A 579 4.38 36.09 14.30
CA SER A 579 5.80 36.48 14.23
C SER A 579 5.97 37.90 14.78
N ARG A 580 7.01 38.16 15.57
CA ARG A 580 7.20 39.42 16.32
C ARG A 580 7.80 40.58 15.50
N GLY A 581 7.50 40.61 14.20
CA GLY A 581 8.10 41.51 13.21
C GLY A 581 8.98 40.76 12.21
N ILE A 582 9.19 41.38 11.05
CA ILE A 582 10.10 40.90 10.00
C ILE A 582 10.86 42.06 9.40
N ARG A 583 12.19 41.95 9.31
CA ARG A 583 13.01 42.86 8.52
C ARG A 583 13.19 42.29 7.11
N PHE A 584 12.62 42.96 6.11
CA PHE A 584 12.86 42.68 4.70
C PHE A 584 14.22 43.26 4.30
N ASP A 585 15.10 42.42 3.75
CA ASP A 585 16.46 42.77 3.39
C ASP A 585 16.68 42.46 1.90
N GLY A 586 16.81 43.50 1.09
CA GLY A 586 16.84 43.40 -0.38
C GLY A 586 15.47 43.29 -1.06
N ILE A 587 14.39 42.98 -0.32
CA ILE A 587 13.00 42.95 -0.85
C ILE A 587 12.36 44.31 -0.64
N GLU A 588 12.15 45.06 -1.72
CA GLU A 588 11.51 46.37 -1.67
C GLU A 588 10.02 46.31 -2.00
N LYS A 589 9.60 45.28 -2.75
CA LYS A 589 8.21 45.12 -3.21
C LYS A 589 7.67 43.71 -3.03
N VAL A 590 6.40 43.62 -2.64
CA VAL A 590 5.65 42.35 -2.53
C VAL A 590 4.31 42.48 -3.24
N GLN A 591 3.93 41.51 -4.06
CA GLN A 591 2.63 41.54 -4.75
C GLN A 591 1.47 41.47 -3.76
N THR A 592 1.34 40.39 -2.98
CA THR A 592 0.29 40.26 -1.96
C THR A 592 0.93 39.95 -0.61
N LEU A 593 0.67 40.79 0.38
CA LEU A 593 1.10 40.59 1.76
C LEU A 593 -0.11 40.49 2.68
N SER A 594 -0.22 39.37 3.39
CA SER A 594 -1.20 39.16 4.45
C SER A 594 -0.49 39.02 5.78
N VAL A 595 -0.84 39.88 6.74
CA VAL A 595 -0.24 39.86 8.09
C VAL A 595 -1.35 39.70 9.12
N THR A 596 -1.24 38.66 9.95
CA THR A 596 -2.17 38.43 11.06
C THR A 596 -1.50 38.77 12.40
N GLY A 597 -2.21 39.52 13.24
CA GLY A 597 -1.74 39.99 14.55
C GLY A 597 -1.49 38.87 15.57
N PHE A 598 -0.76 39.21 16.63
CA PHE A 598 -0.34 38.31 17.71
C PHE A 598 -0.80 38.84 19.07
N THR A 599 -1.25 37.93 19.93
CA THR A 599 -1.66 38.23 21.31
C THR A 599 -0.46 38.26 22.24
N GLN A 600 -0.35 39.31 23.04
CA GLN A 600 0.69 39.43 24.06
C GLN A 600 0.17 40.11 25.32
N LYS A 601 0.86 39.87 26.44
CA LYS A 601 0.49 40.45 27.74
C LYS A 601 0.87 41.93 27.83
N ASP A 602 2.11 42.24 27.44
CA ASP A 602 2.68 43.58 27.53
C ASP A 602 2.55 44.30 26.17
N PRO A 603 2.33 45.63 26.14
CA PRO A 603 2.36 46.40 24.91
C PRO A 603 3.71 46.25 24.17
N ALA A 604 3.65 46.08 22.86
CA ALA A 604 4.83 46.00 21.99
C ALA A 604 4.47 46.40 20.56
N VAL A 605 5.49 46.84 19.83
CA VAL A 605 5.41 47.19 18.41
C VAL A 605 6.21 46.17 17.61
N PHE A 606 5.59 45.55 16.62
CA PHE A 606 6.21 44.61 15.71
C PHE A 606 6.44 45.27 14.36
N ASN A 607 7.72 45.43 14.01
CA ASN A 607 8.14 46.15 12.82
C ASN A 607 8.25 45.21 11.61
N PHE A 608 7.65 45.63 10.51
CA PHE A 608 7.77 45.06 9.17
C PHE A 608 8.58 46.02 8.29
N ALA A 609 9.88 46.12 8.59
CA ALA A 609 10.78 47.15 8.03
C ALA A 609 11.42 46.71 6.70
N GLY A 610 11.86 47.68 5.89
CA GLY A 610 12.55 47.47 4.61
C GLY A 610 11.65 47.35 3.38
N LEU A 611 10.34 47.19 3.57
CA LEU A 611 9.37 47.07 2.49
C LEU A 611 8.81 48.43 2.08
N LYS A 612 9.01 48.83 0.82
CA LYS A 612 8.62 50.16 0.29
C LYS A 612 7.27 50.16 -0.42
N GLN A 613 6.92 49.06 -1.10
CA GLN A 613 5.71 48.99 -1.91
C GLN A 613 5.03 47.62 -1.80
N VAL A 614 3.69 47.60 -1.82
CA VAL A 614 2.88 46.37 -1.88
C VAL A 614 1.73 46.54 -2.86
N ASP A 615 1.35 45.53 -3.64
CA ASP A 615 0.12 45.68 -4.46
C ASP A 615 -1.14 45.47 -3.62
N LYS A 616 -1.21 44.38 -2.87
CA LYS A 616 -2.31 44.12 -1.94
C LYS A 616 -1.77 43.86 -0.54
N LEU A 617 -2.08 44.77 0.40
CA LEU A 617 -1.78 44.60 1.82
C LEU A 617 -3.07 44.27 2.57
N THR A 618 -3.09 43.15 3.27
CA THR A 618 -4.17 42.79 4.20
C THR A 618 -3.59 42.61 5.58
N VAL A 619 -4.03 43.43 6.54
CA VAL A 619 -3.64 43.31 7.94
C VAL A 619 -4.87 42.96 8.76
N ASN A 620 -4.81 41.86 9.49
CA ASN A 620 -5.90 41.39 10.33
C ASN A 620 -5.40 41.16 11.75
N LEU A 621 -5.85 41.96 12.72
CA LEU A 621 -5.44 41.77 14.12
C LEU A 621 -6.09 40.54 14.78
N GLY A 622 -7.05 39.89 14.11
CA GLY A 622 -7.67 38.65 14.52
C GLY A 622 -8.52 38.76 15.80
N TYR A 623 -8.98 37.61 16.28
CA TYR A 623 -9.68 37.51 17.56
C TYR A 623 -8.67 37.42 18.71
N VAL A 624 -8.29 38.56 19.28
CA VAL A 624 -7.45 38.65 20.48
C VAL A 624 -8.27 38.52 21.77
N THR A 625 -7.79 37.71 22.71
CA THR A 625 -8.31 37.61 24.10
C THR A 625 -7.47 38.41 25.12
N GLU A 626 -6.32 38.93 24.69
CA GLU A 626 -5.40 39.78 25.47
C GLU A 626 -5.12 41.10 24.70
N ASN A 627 -3.97 41.75 24.93
CA ASN A 627 -3.56 42.92 24.14
C ASN A 627 -2.98 42.47 22.78
N ALA A 628 -3.24 43.24 21.73
CA ALA A 628 -2.63 43.04 20.42
C ALA A 628 -1.38 43.91 20.29
N ALA A 629 -0.31 43.39 19.69
CA ALA A 629 0.84 44.21 19.30
C ALA A 629 0.46 45.22 18.21
N ALA A 630 1.01 46.44 18.28
CA ALA A 630 0.96 47.35 17.15
C ALA A 630 1.79 46.76 16.01
N LEU A 631 1.23 46.69 14.80
CA LEU A 631 1.97 46.27 13.63
C LEU A 631 2.41 47.52 12.88
N CYS A 632 3.72 47.70 12.70
CA CYS A 632 4.28 48.90 12.11
C CYS A 632 4.99 48.58 10.80
N PHE A 633 4.67 49.31 9.74
CA PHE A 633 5.37 49.24 8.44
C PHE A 633 6.09 50.58 8.23
N PRO A 634 7.28 50.77 8.84
CA PRO A 634 7.92 52.08 8.96
C PRO A 634 8.39 52.66 7.63
N ASP A 635 8.63 51.81 6.63
CA ASP A 635 9.22 52.18 5.33
C ASP A 635 8.23 52.06 4.16
N LEU A 636 6.97 51.68 4.41
CA LEU A 636 5.98 51.42 3.36
C LEU A 636 5.42 52.74 2.80
N GLU A 637 5.83 53.10 1.59
CA GLU A 637 5.47 54.37 0.93
C GLU A 637 4.19 54.27 0.08
N GLU A 638 3.90 53.10 -0.49
CA GLU A 638 2.80 52.91 -1.44
C GLU A 638 2.14 51.53 -1.37
N VAL A 639 0.80 51.50 -1.42
CA VAL A 639 0.01 50.28 -1.69
C VAL A 639 -0.71 50.43 -3.03
N THR A 640 -0.23 49.83 -4.12
CA THR A 640 -0.71 50.17 -5.48
C THR A 640 -2.13 49.69 -5.76
N GLY A 641 -2.54 48.58 -5.15
CA GLY A 641 -3.84 47.94 -5.34
C GLY A 641 -4.76 48.17 -4.15
N LEU A 642 -4.84 47.24 -3.21
CA LEU A 642 -5.80 47.29 -2.10
C LEU A 642 -5.12 47.21 -0.74
N LEU A 643 -5.37 48.21 0.10
CA LEU A 643 -5.08 48.19 1.52
C LEU A 643 -6.33 47.78 2.29
N THR A 644 -6.29 46.62 2.95
CA THR A 644 -7.35 46.14 3.85
C THR A 644 -6.83 46.12 5.27
N LEU A 645 -7.46 46.91 6.15
CA LEU A 645 -7.17 46.95 7.58
C LEU A 645 -8.38 46.39 8.33
N SER A 646 -8.20 45.26 9.00
CA SER A 646 -9.19 44.60 9.83
C SER A 646 -8.72 44.61 11.29
N GLU A 647 -9.06 45.67 12.01
CA GLU A 647 -8.51 45.97 13.33
C GLU A 647 -9.59 45.82 14.41
N GLY A 648 -9.83 44.59 14.88
CA GLY A 648 -10.79 44.36 15.96
C GLY A 648 -11.06 42.91 16.32
N SER A 649 -11.44 42.68 17.57
CA SER A 649 -11.73 41.37 18.17
C SER A 649 -13.02 41.35 18.99
N ASN A 650 -13.59 40.16 19.16
CA ASN A 650 -14.62 39.82 20.14
C ASN A 650 -13.95 39.48 21.49
N GLY A 651 -13.98 40.40 22.46
CA GLY A 651 -13.46 40.14 23.81
C GLY A 651 -13.27 41.39 24.67
N SER A 652 -13.08 41.20 25.98
CA SER A 652 -12.74 42.26 26.95
C SER A 652 -11.25 42.61 26.89
N PHE A 653 -10.75 43.10 25.76
CA PHE A 653 -9.36 43.55 25.63
C PHE A 653 -9.14 44.86 26.40
N LYS A 654 -7.94 45.05 26.98
CA LYS A 654 -7.58 46.27 27.71
C LYS A 654 -7.01 47.35 26.79
N GLN A 655 -6.22 46.96 25.76
CA GLN A 655 -5.57 47.89 24.83
C GLN A 655 -5.24 47.19 23.49
N ILE A 656 -5.69 47.77 22.37
CA ILE A 656 -5.29 47.40 21.00
C ILE A 656 -4.77 48.68 20.36
N GLU A 657 -3.58 48.62 19.77
CA GLU A 657 -2.97 49.75 19.06
C GLU A 657 -3.23 49.64 17.54
N PRO A 658 -3.43 50.77 16.83
CA PRO A 658 -3.60 50.80 15.38
C PRO A 658 -2.40 50.22 14.64
N VAL A 659 -2.63 49.72 13.43
CA VAL A 659 -1.54 49.47 12.48
C VAL A 659 -0.89 50.82 12.12
N GLN A 660 0.43 50.88 12.26
CA GLN A 660 1.20 52.10 12.06
C GLN A 660 1.76 52.13 10.63
N LEU A 661 1.36 53.15 9.87
CA LEU A 661 1.75 53.39 8.48
C LEU A 661 2.32 54.81 8.32
N PRO A 662 3.46 55.13 8.98
CA PRO A 662 3.91 56.51 9.19
C PRO A 662 4.32 57.25 7.91
N VAL A 663 4.77 56.52 6.88
CA VAL A 663 5.27 57.11 5.61
C VAL A 663 4.44 56.74 4.39
N LEU A 664 3.28 56.10 4.57
CA LEU A 664 2.41 55.68 3.48
C LEU A 664 1.76 56.89 2.81
N ARG A 665 2.12 57.17 1.55
CA ARG A 665 1.66 58.36 0.79
C ARG A 665 0.58 58.06 -0.24
N LYS A 666 0.57 56.86 -0.82
CA LYS A 666 -0.35 56.50 -1.91
C LYS A 666 -0.97 55.14 -1.71
N VAL A 667 -2.26 55.04 -2.02
CA VAL A 667 -3.01 53.78 -1.97
C VAL A 667 -3.89 53.65 -3.22
N GLY A 668 -4.01 52.46 -3.81
CA GLY A 668 -4.96 52.20 -4.90
C GLY A 668 -6.40 52.29 -4.39
N ALA A 669 -6.79 51.46 -3.44
CA ALA A 669 -8.06 51.51 -2.72
C ALA A 669 -7.83 51.13 -1.24
N LEU A 670 -8.65 51.67 -0.35
CA LEU A 670 -8.60 51.42 1.08
C LEU A 670 -9.93 50.88 1.58
N THR A 671 -9.88 49.75 2.28
CA THR A 671 -10.99 49.21 3.05
C THR A 671 -10.56 49.08 4.51
N TYR A 672 -11.18 49.86 5.38
CA TYR A 672 -11.00 49.76 6.82
C TYR A 672 -12.24 49.17 7.48
N THR A 673 -12.04 48.18 8.33
CA THR A 673 -13.05 47.58 9.20
C THR A 673 -12.42 47.39 10.58
N GLY A 674 -12.72 48.29 11.53
CA GLY A 674 -12.10 48.19 12.85
C GLY A 674 -12.96 48.72 13.99
N VAL A 675 -12.51 48.43 15.20
CA VAL A 675 -13.15 48.79 16.49
C VAL A 675 -12.26 49.70 17.34
N ILE A 676 -11.13 50.16 16.81
CA ILE A 676 -10.22 51.06 17.52
C ILE A 676 -10.72 52.52 17.47
N PRO A 677 -10.35 53.38 18.44
CA PRO A 677 -10.83 54.76 18.49
C PRO A 677 -10.34 55.65 17.34
N VAL A 678 -9.09 55.49 16.88
CA VAL A 678 -8.47 56.39 15.90
C VAL A 678 -7.90 55.59 14.73
N LEU A 679 -8.28 55.94 13.51
CA LEU A 679 -7.63 55.48 12.28
C LEU A 679 -6.56 56.49 11.87
N GLU A 680 -5.28 56.10 11.91
CA GLU A 680 -4.16 57.00 11.65
C GLU A 680 -3.43 56.67 10.34
N LEU A 681 -3.46 57.63 9.40
CA LEU A 681 -2.74 57.56 8.12
C LEU A 681 -2.09 58.93 7.84
N PRO A 682 -1.09 59.32 8.66
CA PRO A 682 -0.62 60.71 8.76
C PRO A 682 0.04 61.26 7.49
N ALA A 683 0.69 60.40 6.70
CA ALA A 683 1.39 60.78 5.48
C ALA A 683 0.56 60.57 4.19
N LEU A 684 -0.68 60.04 4.30
CA LEU A 684 -1.46 59.66 3.12
C LEU A 684 -1.87 60.89 2.31
N GLU A 685 -1.49 60.92 1.03
CA GLU A 685 -1.75 62.04 0.10
C GLU A 685 -2.86 61.73 -0.90
N SER A 686 -2.97 60.48 -1.35
CA SER A 686 -3.98 60.10 -2.35
C SER A 686 -4.43 58.65 -2.25
N VAL A 687 -5.73 58.43 -2.52
CA VAL A 687 -6.32 57.13 -2.82
C VAL A 687 -6.89 57.13 -4.24
N GLU A 688 -6.48 56.25 -5.13
CA GLU A 688 -6.93 56.30 -6.53
C GLU A 688 -8.40 55.88 -6.71
N GLY A 689 -8.83 54.90 -5.94
CA GLY A 689 -10.17 54.32 -5.87
C GLY A 689 -10.90 54.71 -4.58
N GLU A 690 -11.63 53.76 -3.99
CA GLU A 690 -12.41 54.03 -2.79
C GLU A 690 -11.53 54.20 -1.54
N PHE A 691 -11.78 55.27 -0.79
CA PHE A 691 -11.44 55.39 0.63
C PHE A 691 -12.67 54.98 1.44
N ARG A 692 -12.76 53.68 1.78
CA ARG A 692 -13.91 53.08 2.45
C ARG A 692 -13.60 52.76 3.91
N VAL A 693 -14.35 53.37 4.81
CA VAL A 693 -14.21 53.20 6.26
C VAL A 693 -15.53 52.75 6.85
N SER A 694 -15.52 51.58 7.50
CA SER A 694 -16.58 51.19 8.43
C SER A 694 -16.35 51.89 9.76
N THR A 695 -17.17 52.89 10.08
CA THR A 695 -17.01 53.74 11.28
C THR A 695 -17.64 53.13 12.54
N SER A 696 -18.40 52.05 12.41
CA SER A 696 -18.80 51.23 13.55
C SER A 696 -18.81 49.75 13.19
N TYR A 697 -18.57 48.93 14.19
CA TYR A 697 -18.49 47.48 14.05
C TYR A 697 -19.16 46.79 15.24
N GLN A 698 -19.93 45.74 14.97
CA GLN A 698 -20.68 45.00 15.98
C GLN A 698 -20.44 43.49 15.83
N ASN A 699 -19.60 42.97 16.72
CA ASN A 699 -19.36 41.54 16.96
C ASN A 699 -19.07 41.37 18.47
N GLY A 700 -20.07 41.68 19.29
CA GLY A 700 -19.93 42.01 20.72
C GLY A 700 -20.58 43.36 21.06
N PRO A 701 -20.17 44.07 22.14
CA PRO A 701 -20.60 45.45 22.37
C PRO A 701 -20.20 46.34 21.19
N VAL A 702 -21.11 47.25 20.79
CA VAL A 702 -20.85 48.15 19.66
C VAL A 702 -19.64 49.01 19.97
N ARG A 703 -18.69 49.04 19.04
CA ARG A 703 -17.54 49.94 19.07
C ARG A 703 -17.61 50.86 17.87
N MET A 704 -17.16 52.09 18.07
CA MET A 704 -17.26 53.18 17.11
C MET A 704 -15.89 53.81 16.96
N LEU A 705 -15.56 54.17 15.73
CA LEU A 705 -14.43 55.01 15.41
C LEU A 705 -14.72 56.42 15.94
N GLU A 706 -13.80 56.98 16.71
CA GLU A 706 -13.89 58.33 17.27
C GLU A 706 -13.29 59.36 16.31
N GLU A 707 -12.17 59.03 15.68
CA GLU A 707 -11.40 59.95 14.85
C GLU A 707 -10.78 59.27 13.62
N ILE A 708 -10.65 60.02 12.53
CA ILE A 708 -9.89 59.66 11.33
C ILE A 708 -8.80 60.73 11.15
N CYS A 709 -7.52 60.33 11.14
CA CYS A 709 -6.40 61.24 10.99
C CYS A 709 -5.73 61.06 9.62
N VAL A 710 -6.09 61.93 8.67
CA VAL A 710 -5.60 61.95 7.27
C VAL A 710 -5.22 63.38 6.82
N PRO A 711 -4.35 64.09 7.57
CA PRO A 711 -4.14 65.53 7.41
C PRO A 711 -3.57 65.95 6.04
N ASN A 712 -2.97 65.02 5.30
CA ASN A 712 -2.34 65.27 4.00
C ASN A 712 -3.17 64.76 2.81
N LEU A 713 -4.33 64.14 3.03
CA LEU A 713 -5.11 63.48 1.98
C LEU A 713 -5.76 64.51 1.07
N LYS A 714 -5.32 64.59 -0.19
CA LYS A 714 -5.78 65.57 -1.19
C LYS A 714 -6.74 64.99 -2.22
N LYS A 715 -6.64 63.69 -2.52
CA LYS A 715 -7.44 63.06 -3.59
C LYS A 715 -7.93 61.68 -3.19
N VAL A 716 -9.21 61.41 -3.47
CA VAL A 716 -9.79 60.06 -3.43
C VAL A 716 -10.56 59.77 -4.73
N GLY A 717 -10.67 58.51 -5.15
CA GLY A 717 -11.60 58.10 -6.21
C GLY A 717 -13.06 58.15 -5.73
N GLY A 718 -13.31 57.67 -4.51
CA GLY A 718 -14.60 57.82 -3.82
C GLY A 718 -14.40 57.88 -2.31
N LEU A 719 -15.12 58.77 -1.62
CA LEU A 719 -15.11 58.84 -0.15
C LEU A 719 -16.33 58.09 0.39
N VAL A 720 -16.10 56.99 1.13
CA VAL A 720 -17.18 56.15 1.65
C VAL A 720 -17.05 55.98 3.16
N LEU A 721 -17.97 56.58 3.91
CA LEU A 721 -18.10 56.39 5.36
C LEU A 721 -19.43 55.72 5.66
N THR A 722 -19.38 54.45 6.04
CA THR A 722 -20.58 53.65 6.35
C THR A 722 -20.36 52.88 7.64
N THR A 723 -21.34 52.09 8.06
CA THR A 723 -21.20 51.17 9.20
C THR A 723 -21.14 49.72 8.72
N SER A 724 -20.71 48.79 9.57
CA SER A 724 -20.55 47.38 9.20
C SER A 724 -21.84 46.72 8.68
N ALA A 725 -21.71 45.85 7.68
CA ALA A 725 -22.82 45.16 7.01
C ALA A 725 -23.54 44.10 7.88
N TYR A 726 -22.96 43.68 9.02
CA TYR A 726 -23.52 42.59 9.84
C TYR A 726 -24.72 43.01 10.69
N ASN A 727 -24.87 44.30 11.03
CA ASN A 727 -26.06 44.81 11.70
C ASN A 727 -26.50 46.12 11.05
N THR A 728 -27.69 46.10 10.45
CA THR A 728 -28.29 47.25 9.79
C THR A 728 -28.57 48.43 10.72
N ASN A 729 -28.56 48.21 12.04
CA ASN A 729 -28.90 49.21 13.06
C ASN A 729 -27.68 49.80 13.79
N SER A 730 -26.45 49.51 13.36
CA SER A 730 -25.25 50.14 13.93
C SER A 730 -25.05 51.55 13.34
N TYR A 731 -25.12 52.57 14.19
CA TYR A 731 -24.81 53.97 13.87
C TYR A 731 -23.53 54.38 14.58
N ASN A 732 -22.72 55.25 13.97
CA ASN A 732 -21.67 55.94 14.70
C ASN A 732 -22.24 57.22 15.32
N ASN A 733 -22.08 57.37 16.64
CA ASN A 733 -22.62 58.49 17.41
C ASN A 733 -21.51 59.43 17.93
N LEU A 734 -20.28 59.31 17.43
CA LEU A 734 -19.10 60.00 17.95
C LEU A 734 -18.53 61.00 16.93
N ILE A 735 -18.57 60.67 15.63
CA ILE A 735 -18.10 61.59 14.58
C ILE A 735 -19.14 62.70 14.35
N THR A 736 -18.82 63.93 14.78
CA THR A 736 -19.71 65.10 14.69
C THR A 736 -19.48 65.99 13.48
N ASP A 737 -18.28 65.96 12.91
CA ASP A 737 -17.88 66.75 11.75
C ASP A 737 -16.84 66.01 10.90
N LEU A 738 -16.60 66.50 9.68
CA LEU A 738 -15.65 65.93 8.73
C LEU A 738 -14.36 66.76 8.59
N SER A 739 -13.98 67.53 9.62
CA SER A 739 -12.79 68.41 9.57
C SER A 739 -11.49 67.66 9.26
N CYS A 740 -11.43 66.37 9.58
CA CYS A 740 -10.35 65.45 9.19
C CYS A 740 -10.08 65.40 7.68
N PHE A 741 -11.06 65.72 6.84
CA PHE A 741 -10.93 65.80 5.39
C PHE A 741 -10.72 67.23 4.86
N SER A 742 -10.39 68.20 5.70
CA SER A 742 -10.20 69.61 5.28
C SER A 742 -9.08 69.83 4.24
N ALA A 743 -8.12 68.90 4.15
CA ALA A 743 -7.09 68.87 3.12
C ALA A 743 -7.57 68.31 1.78
N LEU A 744 -8.70 67.59 1.75
CA LEU A 744 -9.21 66.88 0.58
C LEU A 744 -9.67 67.87 -0.50
N GLU A 745 -9.04 67.79 -1.66
CA GLU A 745 -9.27 68.70 -2.78
C GLU A 745 -10.20 68.12 -3.84
N SER A 746 -10.31 66.79 -3.95
CA SER A 746 -11.17 66.12 -4.94
C SER A 746 -11.57 64.71 -4.50
N ALA A 747 -12.82 64.35 -4.81
CA ALA A 747 -13.37 62.99 -4.76
C ALA A 747 -14.21 62.78 -6.03
N GLY A 748 -14.25 61.56 -6.59
CA GLY A 748 -15.16 61.22 -7.69
C GLY A 748 -16.62 61.12 -7.23
N TYR A 749 -16.84 60.67 -5.99
CA TYR A 749 -18.14 60.71 -5.32
C TYR A 749 -17.97 60.69 -3.80
N VAL A 750 -19.04 61.04 -3.09
CA VAL A 750 -19.15 61.03 -1.64
C VAL A 750 -20.35 60.15 -1.25
N ASN A 751 -20.11 59.16 -0.40
CA ASN A 751 -21.14 58.33 0.21
C ASN A 751 -20.95 58.31 1.74
N ILE A 752 -21.80 59.02 2.48
CA ILE A 752 -21.69 59.13 3.93
C ILE A 752 -23.04 58.80 4.55
N GLN A 753 -23.09 57.67 5.26
CA GLN A 753 -24.34 57.15 5.80
C GLN A 753 -24.17 56.68 7.24
N LYS A 754 -25.25 56.77 8.02
CA LYS A 754 -25.35 56.21 9.38
C LYS A 754 -24.38 56.79 10.42
N GLN A 755 -24.06 58.08 10.29
CA GLN A 755 -23.32 58.86 11.27
C GLN A 755 -24.30 59.74 12.08
N ALA A 756 -24.90 59.20 13.14
CA ALA A 756 -26.02 59.83 13.85
C ALA A 756 -25.66 61.08 14.65
N ALA A 757 -24.37 61.35 14.87
CA ALA A 757 -23.88 62.60 15.47
C ALA A 757 -23.36 63.63 14.44
N LEU A 758 -23.26 63.26 13.16
CA LEU A 758 -22.65 64.10 12.14
C LEU A 758 -23.56 65.28 11.75
N VAL A 759 -23.15 66.49 12.14
CA VAL A 759 -23.88 67.75 11.90
C VAL A 759 -23.17 68.72 10.97
N SER A 760 -21.91 68.46 10.60
CA SER A 760 -21.08 69.36 9.78
C SER A 760 -20.30 68.65 8.68
N PHE A 761 -20.48 69.10 7.44
CA PHE A 761 -19.78 68.66 6.23
C PHE A 761 -18.72 69.70 5.76
N GLU A 762 -18.42 70.74 6.55
CA GLU A 762 -17.50 71.83 6.16
C GLU A 762 -16.12 71.34 5.71
N GLY A 763 -15.62 70.23 6.27
CA GLY A 763 -14.36 69.62 5.83
C GLY A 763 -14.33 69.22 4.35
N LEU A 764 -15.49 68.97 3.73
CA LEU A 764 -15.60 68.60 2.32
C LEU A 764 -15.82 69.79 1.37
N LYS A 765 -15.78 71.03 1.86
CA LYS A 765 -16.07 72.24 1.08
C LYS A 765 -15.28 72.34 -0.23
N LYS A 766 -14.00 71.94 -0.22
CA LYS A 766 -13.13 71.94 -1.41
C LYS A 766 -13.54 70.88 -2.46
N VAL A 767 -14.12 69.76 -2.01
CA VAL A 767 -14.54 68.63 -2.84
C VAL A 767 -15.86 68.93 -3.54
N ILE A 768 -16.83 69.48 -2.81
CA ILE A 768 -18.21 69.68 -3.27
C ILE A 768 -18.29 70.38 -4.63
N ASN A 769 -17.45 71.39 -4.86
CA ASN A 769 -17.45 72.13 -6.13
C ASN A 769 -17.03 71.30 -7.34
N LYS A 770 -16.28 70.21 -7.14
CA LYS A 770 -15.76 69.35 -8.22
C LYS A 770 -16.62 68.11 -8.49
N LEU A 771 -17.66 67.88 -7.69
CA LEU A 771 -18.61 66.77 -7.89
C LEU A 771 -19.54 67.04 -9.08
N GLU A 772 -19.76 66.02 -9.92
CA GLU A 772 -20.53 66.06 -11.16
C GLU A 772 -21.89 65.34 -10.98
N GLY A 773 -22.98 66.10 -10.80
CA GLY A 773 -24.35 65.58 -10.73
C GLY A 773 -24.76 64.95 -9.38
N GLU A 774 -26.08 64.75 -9.21
CA GLU A 774 -26.67 64.22 -7.96
C GLU A 774 -26.17 62.81 -7.61
N ASP A 775 -25.87 61.97 -8.60
CA ASP A 775 -25.39 60.59 -8.41
C ASP A 775 -24.03 60.52 -7.69
N SER A 776 -23.28 61.63 -7.63
CA SER A 776 -21.99 61.73 -6.94
C SER A 776 -22.11 62.06 -5.45
N TRP A 777 -23.34 62.25 -4.92
CA TRP A 777 -23.60 62.62 -3.52
C TRP A 777 -24.68 61.74 -2.89
N THR A 778 -24.25 60.75 -2.11
CA THR A 778 -25.14 59.86 -1.35
C THR A 778 -24.99 60.14 0.14
N VAL A 779 -25.95 60.83 0.74
CA VAL A 779 -25.94 61.13 2.19
C VAL A 779 -27.29 60.79 2.79
N SER A 780 -27.31 59.89 3.77
CA SER A 780 -28.54 59.46 4.43
C SER A 780 -28.32 58.93 5.83
N GLU A 781 -29.37 59.02 6.67
CA GLU A 781 -29.36 58.45 8.02
C GLU A 781 -28.26 59.04 8.95
N ASN A 782 -27.80 60.26 8.68
CA ASN A 782 -26.92 61.03 9.55
C ASN A 782 -27.71 62.06 10.39
N ALA A 783 -27.07 62.75 11.34
CA ALA A 783 -27.73 63.82 12.10
C ALA A 783 -28.14 65.02 11.22
N TYR A 784 -27.41 65.25 10.13
CA TYR A 784 -27.67 66.20 9.06
C TYR A 784 -27.49 65.52 7.70
N ASN A 785 -28.49 65.61 6.83
CA ASN A 785 -28.48 64.96 5.51
C ASN A 785 -28.79 66.00 4.42
N PRO A 786 -27.84 66.91 4.11
CA PRO A 786 -28.06 67.92 3.08
C PRO A 786 -28.16 67.25 1.70
N THR A 787 -29.07 67.77 0.87
CA THR A 787 -29.15 67.37 -0.55
C THR A 787 -27.96 67.93 -1.33
N PHE A 788 -27.74 67.40 -2.54
CA PHE A 788 -26.66 67.89 -3.42
C PHE A 788 -26.78 69.39 -3.72
N GLU A 789 -28.00 69.88 -3.96
CA GLU A 789 -28.28 71.30 -4.20
C GLU A 789 -27.96 72.17 -2.98
N GLN A 790 -28.29 71.70 -1.78
CA GLN A 790 -27.99 72.41 -0.53
C GLN A 790 -26.48 72.55 -0.29
N VAL A 791 -25.70 71.48 -0.50
CA VAL A 791 -24.25 71.57 -0.35
C VAL A 791 -23.60 72.44 -1.42
N LYS A 792 -24.12 72.46 -2.66
CA LYS A 792 -23.68 73.39 -3.72
C LYS A 792 -24.00 74.84 -3.38
N ALA A 793 -25.10 75.10 -2.66
CA ALA A 793 -25.45 76.42 -2.14
C ALA A 793 -24.65 76.83 -0.90
N GLY A 794 -23.80 75.95 -0.35
CA GLY A 794 -22.96 76.21 0.82
C GLY A 794 -23.63 75.90 2.17
N GLU A 795 -24.77 75.20 2.18
CA GLU A 795 -25.41 74.70 3.40
C GLU A 795 -24.68 73.44 3.90
N LEU A 796 -23.56 73.64 4.62
CA LEU A 796 -22.69 72.55 5.08
C LEU A 796 -22.82 72.20 6.57
N VAL A 797 -23.57 73.00 7.34
CA VAL A 797 -23.76 72.80 8.77
C VAL A 797 -25.25 72.79 9.09
N LYS A 798 -25.68 71.86 9.94
CA LYS A 798 -27.04 71.83 10.46
C LYS A 798 -27.35 73.14 11.19
N GLN A 799 -28.29 73.91 10.65
CA GLN A 799 -28.83 75.08 11.35
C GLN A 799 -29.80 74.59 12.43
N GLU A 800 -29.79 75.25 13.60
CA GLU A 800 -30.64 74.91 14.75
C GLU A 800 -32.14 75.01 14.46
#